data_AF-A0A3N7EUW3-F1
#
_entry.id   AF-A0A3N7EUW3-F1
#
_cell.length_a   1.000
_cell.length_b   1.000
_cell.length_c   1.000
_cell.angle_alpha   90.00
_cell.angle_beta   90.00
_cell.angle_gamma   90.00
#
_symmetry.space_group_name_H-M   'P 1'
#
loop_
_entity.id
_entity.type
_entity.pdbx_description
1 polymer ?
#
loop_
_entity_poly.entity_id
_entity_poly.type
_entity_poly.pdbx_seq_one_letter_code
_entity_poly.pdbx_strand_id
1 'polypeptide(L)'
;MAEALVGGAFLSAFLNVLLDRMASRQVVNFFSGQKINNSLLERLETAMRSASRVLDDAEEKQITSTDVWDWLAEIKDAVYKADDFLDAIAYKALRQELKAEDQTFTCHMQRFLSFFNLCKNGLGEIEEELKVLLQDLDRLVDRTVALGLITRTGKEPSSPKTPGETSLVDERGVYGRDNDEKAILKLLLSDDANGQSLGVVRIVGMGGVGKTTLAQIVYNNSEVQRCFNLKAWVCVSEDFSVSKLTKVILEEVGSKPDFESLNLLQIQLKERLLEKKFLLVLDDVWEENYAKWVSLLEPLKSGAQGSKILVTTRHERVASVMPTVPTHHLKELTEDFCWSLFAKHAFGDENSIADEELQKIGRAIAKKCKGLPLAAKSLGGLLCNERDVEEWRDILESNLWDLPKDNILPALRLSYHHLPSHLKQCFAYCAIFPKDYSFGKDELVLLWMAEGFLVHSAVEMEKAGAKCFDDLLSRSFFQQSSASRPSFLMHDLMHDLATHVSGQFCFSSRLGENNSSKATRRTRHLSLVVDTEDGDTEGVFSSTKLENIRKAQHLRTFRTFPHNRMCPPEFYKEIFRSTHCRLRVLFMTNCQDASMLSCSTSKLKHLRYLDLSGSDLVTLPEEVSALLNLQTLILESCHLLASLPDLGNLKHLRHLNLQRTRIERLPASLERLINLRYLNISDHTFEGDATTYRSTDKAPNVNCLYRWKTE
;
A
#
# COMPACT_ATOMS: atom_id res chain seq x y z
N MET A 1 25.72 28.20 -3.02
CA MET A 1 25.82 27.28 -4.18
C MET A 1 24.48 26.56 -4.25
N ALA A 2 23.89 26.45 -5.43
CA ALA A 2 22.54 25.90 -5.58
C ALA A 2 22.55 24.39 -5.31
N GLU A 3 21.80 23.95 -4.31
CA GLU A 3 21.57 22.53 -3.98
C GLU A 3 21.05 21.80 -5.23
N ALA A 4 21.79 20.77 -5.67
CA ALA A 4 21.30 19.83 -6.65
C ALA A 4 20.45 18.79 -5.90
N LEU A 5 19.16 18.70 -6.25
CA LEU A 5 18.26 17.74 -5.63
C LEU A 5 18.55 16.34 -6.16
N VAL A 6 18.96 15.42 -5.29
CA VAL A 6 19.40 14.07 -5.72
C VAL A 6 18.25 13.06 -5.71
N GLY A 7 17.21 13.32 -4.91
CA GLY A 7 15.91 12.67 -5.06
C GLY A 7 14.95 13.60 -5.79
N GLY A 8 14.84 13.49 -7.12
CA GLY A 8 13.95 14.33 -7.93
C GLY A 8 12.53 14.48 -7.35
N ALA A 9 11.85 15.59 -7.64
CA ALA A 9 10.55 15.88 -7.03
C ALA A 9 9.48 14.82 -7.31
N PHE A 10 8.52 14.68 -6.39
CA PHE A 10 7.41 13.73 -6.42
C PHE A 10 6.66 13.75 -7.77
N LEU A 11 6.45 14.95 -8.33
CA LEU A 11 5.72 15.11 -9.59
C LEU A 11 6.60 14.95 -10.84
N SER A 12 7.93 14.91 -10.72
CA SER A 12 8.83 14.92 -11.88
C SER A 12 8.66 13.66 -12.74
N ALA A 13 8.70 12.47 -12.11
CA ALA A 13 8.42 11.21 -12.83
C ALA A 13 7.03 11.19 -13.47
N PHE A 14 6.04 11.74 -12.77
CA PHE A 14 4.66 11.76 -13.25
C PHE A 14 4.49 12.64 -14.49
N LEU A 15 5.10 13.83 -14.48
CA LEU A 15 5.07 14.75 -15.61
C LEU A 15 5.80 14.17 -16.82
N ASN A 16 6.94 13.50 -16.63
CA ASN A 16 7.64 12.84 -17.73
C ASN A 16 6.75 11.79 -18.41
N VAL A 17 6.06 10.94 -17.63
CA VAL A 17 5.09 9.96 -18.18
C VAL A 17 3.96 10.64 -18.95
N LEU A 18 3.49 11.80 -18.50
CA LEU A 18 2.44 12.54 -19.19
C LEU A 18 2.92 13.15 -20.50
N LEU A 19 4.11 13.75 -20.50
CA LEU A 19 4.73 14.31 -21.71
C LEU A 19 4.94 13.21 -22.77
N ASP A 20 5.42 12.03 -22.36
CA ASP A 20 5.57 10.88 -23.26
C ASP A 20 4.21 10.41 -23.81
N ARG A 21 3.17 10.41 -22.97
CA ARG A 21 1.82 10.04 -23.41
C ARG A 21 1.24 11.06 -24.38
N MET A 22 1.49 12.35 -24.18
CA MET A 22 1.07 13.41 -25.12
C MET A 22 1.74 13.25 -26.49
N ALA A 23 2.99 12.84 -26.51
CA ALA A 23 3.74 12.54 -27.73
C ALA A 23 3.36 11.19 -28.38
N SER A 24 2.53 10.37 -27.72
CA SER A 24 2.14 9.06 -28.24
C SER A 24 1.33 9.17 -29.53
N ARG A 25 1.54 8.21 -30.45
CA ARG A 25 0.83 8.15 -31.74
C ARG A 25 -0.69 8.16 -31.56
N GLN A 26 -1.20 7.48 -30.54
CA GLN A 26 -2.63 7.41 -30.26
C GLN A 26 -3.23 8.79 -29.98
N VAL A 27 -2.59 9.57 -29.10
CA VAL A 27 -3.05 10.92 -28.75
C VAL A 27 -2.91 11.85 -29.96
N VAL A 28 -1.74 11.89 -30.61
CA VAL A 28 -1.50 12.77 -31.76
C VAL A 28 -2.44 12.47 -32.93
N ASN A 29 -2.68 11.19 -33.24
CA ASN A 29 -3.61 10.78 -34.29
C ASN A 29 -5.06 11.13 -33.94
N PHE A 30 -5.42 11.05 -32.65
CA PHE A 30 -6.76 11.44 -32.20
C PHE A 30 -7.01 12.94 -32.44
N PHE A 31 -6.08 13.82 -32.03
CA PHE A 31 -6.22 15.27 -32.22
C PHE A 31 -6.26 15.65 -33.71
N SER A 32 -5.37 15.08 -34.52
CA SER A 32 -5.32 15.33 -35.96
C SER A 32 -6.53 14.78 -36.71
N GLY A 33 -6.99 13.57 -36.39
CA GLY A 33 -8.16 12.93 -37.02
C GLY A 33 -9.50 13.58 -36.64
N GLN A 34 -9.59 14.19 -35.46
CA GLN A 34 -10.79 14.85 -34.94
C GLN A 34 -10.83 16.36 -35.28
N LYS A 35 -9.82 16.92 -35.97
CA LYS A 35 -9.68 18.37 -36.22
C LYS A 35 -9.65 19.23 -34.93
N ILE A 36 -9.20 18.66 -33.82
CA ILE A 36 -8.99 19.43 -32.59
C ILE A 36 -7.74 20.29 -32.78
N ASN A 37 -7.75 21.52 -32.28
CA ASN A 37 -6.64 22.45 -32.47
C ASN A 37 -5.35 21.94 -31.80
N ASN A 38 -4.38 21.50 -32.63
CA ASN A 38 -3.07 21.01 -32.16
C ASN A 38 -2.33 22.02 -31.28
N SER A 39 -2.56 23.33 -31.47
CA SER A 39 -1.94 24.35 -30.62
C SER A 39 -2.37 24.26 -29.15
N LEU A 40 -3.53 23.67 -28.84
CA LEU A 40 -3.95 23.44 -27.45
C LEU A 40 -3.10 22.35 -26.79
N LEU A 41 -2.72 21.31 -27.53
CA LEU A 41 -1.87 20.23 -27.04
C LEU A 41 -0.43 20.74 -26.82
N GLU A 42 0.10 21.52 -27.77
CA GLU A 42 1.42 22.17 -27.66
C GLU A 42 1.49 23.14 -26.47
N ARG A 43 0.41 23.90 -26.21
CA ARG A 43 0.30 24.75 -25.03
C ARG A 43 0.30 23.96 -23.73
N LEU A 44 -0.43 22.84 -23.67
CA LEU A 44 -0.45 21.96 -22.50
C LEU A 44 0.96 21.41 -22.21
N GLU A 45 1.67 21.00 -23.25
CA GLU A 45 3.04 20.48 -23.17
C GLU A 45 4.01 21.54 -22.64
N THR A 46 3.85 22.78 -23.13
CA THR A 46 4.65 23.93 -22.70
C THR A 46 4.39 24.28 -21.24
N ALA A 47 3.12 24.30 -20.81
CA ALA A 47 2.75 24.57 -19.42
C ALA A 47 3.31 23.49 -18.47
N MET A 48 3.19 22.21 -18.84
CA MET A 48 3.75 21.10 -18.05
C MET A 48 5.28 21.15 -17.94
N ARG A 49 5.98 21.46 -19.04
CA ARG A 49 7.45 21.64 -19.01
C ARG A 49 7.87 22.81 -18.13
N SER A 50 7.14 23.92 -18.18
CA SER A 50 7.40 25.09 -17.33
C SER A 50 7.20 24.75 -15.86
N ALA A 51 6.12 24.04 -15.51
CA ALA A 51 5.89 23.57 -14.15
C ALA A 51 6.97 22.59 -13.69
N SER A 52 7.39 21.65 -14.55
CA SER A 52 8.41 20.64 -14.21
C SER A 52 9.74 21.24 -13.79
N ARG A 53 10.11 22.41 -14.34
CA ARG A 53 11.40 23.08 -14.07
C ARG A 53 11.53 23.63 -12.66
N VAL A 54 10.41 23.87 -11.98
CA VAL A 54 10.38 24.50 -10.65
C VAL A 54 10.00 23.53 -9.53
N LEU A 55 9.69 22.26 -9.86
CA LEU A 55 9.20 21.29 -8.88
C LEU A 55 10.23 20.95 -7.81
N ASP A 56 11.50 20.80 -8.17
CA ASP A 56 12.56 20.43 -7.22
C ASP A 56 12.78 21.53 -6.18
N ASP A 57 12.76 22.80 -6.60
CA ASP A 57 12.84 23.96 -5.71
C ASP A 57 11.57 24.12 -4.87
N ALA A 58 10.39 23.88 -5.45
CA ALA A 58 9.12 23.92 -4.73
C ALA A 58 9.04 22.83 -3.65
N GLU A 59 9.49 21.60 -3.93
CA GLU A 59 9.47 20.49 -2.98
C GLU A 59 10.34 20.75 -1.75
N GLU A 60 11.42 21.51 -1.89
CA GLU A 60 12.22 21.95 -0.75
C GLU A 60 11.55 23.10 0.00
N LYS A 61 11.09 24.13 -0.72
CA LYS A 61 10.50 25.34 -0.11
C LYS A 61 9.15 25.09 0.58
N GLN A 62 8.43 24.02 0.24
CA GLN A 62 7.15 23.67 0.89
C GLN A 62 7.29 23.44 2.39
N ILE A 63 8.49 23.10 2.85
CA ILE A 63 8.78 22.81 4.25
C ILE A 63 8.74 24.11 5.09
N THR A 64 9.17 25.22 4.49
CA THR A 64 9.26 26.52 5.15
C THR A 64 8.14 27.48 4.77
N SER A 65 7.51 27.29 3.60
CA SER A 65 6.48 28.19 3.07
C SER A 65 5.17 27.48 2.82
N THR A 66 4.14 27.89 3.55
CA THR A 66 2.76 27.42 3.38
C THR A 66 2.21 27.75 1.99
N ASP A 67 2.56 28.91 1.43
CA ASP A 67 2.10 29.31 0.08
C ASP A 67 2.64 28.37 -1.01
N VAL A 68 3.89 27.90 -0.86
CA VAL A 68 4.49 26.91 -1.77
C VAL A 68 3.84 25.53 -1.59
N TRP A 69 3.50 25.17 -0.35
CA TRP A 69 2.77 23.93 -0.07
C TRP A 69 1.38 23.92 -0.72
N ASP A 70 0.63 25.02 -0.61
CA ASP A 70 -0.68 25.16 -1.26
C ASP A 70 -0.56 25.14 -2.79
N TRP A 71 0.45 25.79 -3.35
CA TRP A 71 0.75 25.75 -4.78
C TRP A 71 1.08 24.32 -5.26
N LEU A 72 1.89 23.55 -4.52
CA LEU A 72 2.19 22.15 -4.83
C LEU A 72 0.93 21.27 -4.83
N ALA A 73 0.01 21.52 -3.88
CA ALA A 73 -1.27 20.83 -3.86
C ALA A 73 -2.15 21.22 -5.06
N GLU A 74 -2.14 22.49 -5.49
CA GLU A 74 -2.87 22.94 -6.69
C GLU A 74 -2.31 22.34 -7.98
N ILE A 75 -0.99 22.38 -8.19
CA ILE A 75 -0.36 21.82 -9.39
C ILE A 75 -0.53 20.30 -9.44
N LYS A 76 -0.41 19.58 -8.31
CA LYS A 76 -0.68 18.14 -8.25
C LYS A 76 -2.12 17.80 -8.66
N ASP A 77 -3.12 18.58 -8.21
CA ASP A 77 -4.51 18.41 -8.65
C ASP A 77 -4.67 18.64 -10.16
N ALA A 78 -4.02 19.66 -10.72
CA ALA A 78 -4.04 19.96 -12.15
C ALA A 78 -3.36 18.86 -12.99
N VAL A 79 -2.21 18.33 -12.55
CA VAL A 79 -1.52 17.22 -13.22
C VAL A 79 -2.40 15.97 -13.25
N TYR A 80 -3.09 15.65 -12.14
CA TYR A 80 -4.04 14.54 -12.13
C TYR A 80 -5.21 14.72 -13.11
N LYS A 81 -5.78 15.94 -13.21
CA LYS A 81 -6.84 16.21 -14.19
C LYS A 81 -6.34 16.04 -15.63
N ALA A 82 -5.11 16.47 -15.91
CA ALA A 82 -4.50 16.30 -17.22
C ALA A 82 -4.29 14.81 -17.57
N ASP A 83 -3.84 14.02 -16.60
CA ASP A 83 -3.69 12.57 -16.74
C ASP A 83 -5.04 11.88 -16.98
N ASP A 84 -6.10 12.25 -16.24
CA ASP A 84 -7.46 11.75 -16.46
C ASP A 84 -7.96 12.09 -17.88
N PHE A 85 -7.69 13.32 -18.34
CA PHE A 85 -8.08 13.78 -19.68
C PHE A 85 -7.38 12.99 -20.79
N LEU A 86 -6.05 12.83 -20.71
CA LEU A 86 -5.28 12.06 -21.69
C LEU A 86 -5.69 10.58 -21.71
N ASP A 87 -5.96 10.00 -20.54
CA ASP A 87 -6.44 8.61 -20.44
C ASP A 87 -7.83 8.45 -21.08
N ALA A 88 -8.68 9.48 -21.02
CA ALA A 88 -10.00 9.46 -21.65
C ALA A 88 -9.90 9.52 -23.19
N ILE A 89 -8.90 10.24 -23.71
CA ILE A 89 -8.59 10.28 -25.13
C ILE A 89 -8.08 8.93 -25.61
N ALA A 90 -7.12 8.33 -24.88
CA ALA A 90 -6.58 7.01 -25.20
C ALA A 90 -7.69 5.94 -25.25
N TYR A 91 -8.61 5.95 -24.28
CA TYR A 91 -9.78 5.06 -24.29
C TYR A 91 -10.68 5.26 -25.52
N LYS A 92 -10.94 6.51 -25.93
CA LYS A 92 -11.74 6.81 -27.12
C LYS A 92 -11.06 6.32 -28.40
N ALA A 93 -9.74 6.46 -28.50
CA ALA A 93 -8.96 5.95 -29.62
C ALA A 93 -9.03 4.41 -29.72
N LEU A 94 -8.81 3.71 -28.60
CA LEU A 94 -8.91 2.24 -28.53
C LEU A 94 -10.31 1.74 -28.94
N ARG A 95 -11.35 2.46 -28.53
CA ARG A 95 -12.74 2.16 -28.93
C ARG A 95 -12.98 2.37 -30.43
N GLN A 96 -12.30 3.32 -31.08
CA GLN A 96 -12.41 3.55 -32.53
C GLN A 96 -11.69 2.45 -33.31
N GLU A 97 -10.51 2.02 -32.85
CA GLU A 97 -9.75 0.92 -33.45
C GLU A 97 -10.55 -0.39 -33.43
N LEU A 98 -11.15 -0.74 -32.29
CA LEU A 98 -12.01 -1.94 -32.17
C LEU A 98 -13.23 -1.90 -33.10
N LYS A 99 -13.82 -0.71 -33.33
CA LYS A 99 -14.92 -0.57 -34.30
C LYS A 99 -14.48 -0.75 -35.76
N ALA A 100 -13.20 -0.50 -36.06
CA ALA A 100 -12.65 -0.63 -37.39
C ALA A 100 -12.16 -2.06 -37.70
N GLU A 101 -11.66 -2.78 -36.69
CA GLU A 101 -11.17 -4.16 -36.84
C GLU A 101 -12.29 -5.20 -37.00
N ASP A 102 -13.49 -4.97 -36.45
CA ASP A 102 -14.55 -5.99 -36.38
C ASP A 102 -15.81 -5.61 -37.19
N GLN A 103 -15.93 -6.10 -38.42
CA GLN A 103 -17.20 -6.09 -39.20
C GLN A 103 -18.19 -7.17 -38.71
N THR A 104 -17.76 -8.05 -37.80
CA THR A 104 -18.46 -9.25 -37.32
C THR A 104 -18.88 -9.15 -35.85
N PHE A 105 -19.47 -8.03 -35.44
CA PHE A 105 -20.13 -8.00 -34.14
C PHE A 105 -21.28 -9.01 -34.09
N THR A 106 -21.31 -9.87 -33.07
CA THR A 106 -22.54 -10.57 -32.71
C THR A 106 -23.63 -9.52 -32.44
N CYS A 107 -24.84 -9.75 -32.96
CA CYS A 107 -25.96 -8.79 -32.91
C CYS A 107 -26.27 -8.28 -31.48
N HIS A 108 -25.92 -9.05 -30.44
CA HIS A 108 -26.05 -8.64 -29.05
C HIS A 108 -25.11 -7.48 -28.67
N MET A 109 -23.86 -7.48 -29.15
CA MET A 109 -22.81 -6.55 -28.73
C MET A 109 -22.84 -5.20 -29.45
N GLN A 110 -23.34 -5.15 -30.70
CA GLN A 110 -23.70 -3.87 -31.35
C GLN A 110 -24.76 -3.10 -30.54
N ARG A 111 -25.70 -3.84 -29.93
CA ARG A 111 -26.73 -3.29 -29.04
C ARG A 111 -26.11 -2.79 -27.74
N PHE A 112 -25.15 -3.51 -27.15
CA PHE A 112 -24.40 -3.07 -25.96
C PHE A 112 -23.50 -1.86 -26.20
N LEU A 113 -22.73 -1.81 -27.29
CA LEU A 113 -21.95 -0.63 -27.66
C LEU A 113 -22.83 0.61 -27.91
N SER A 114 -24.09 0.39 -28.31
CA SER A 114 -25.09 1.46 -28.42
C SER A 114 -25.60 1.96 -27.06
N PHE A 115 -25.65 1.13 -26.01
CA PHE A 115 -25.90 1.58 -24.62
C PHE A 115 -24.77 2.49 -24.10
N PHE A 116 -23.53 2.25 -24.52
CA PHE A 116 -22.37 3.12 -24.24
C PHE A 116 -22.34 4.40 -25.12
N ASN A 117 -23.36 4.67 -25.94
CA ASN A 117 -23.52 5.96 -26.62
C ASN A 117 -24.07 7.05 -25.70
N LEU A 118 -24.28 6.77 -24.40
CA LEU A 118 -24.73 7.77 -23.43
C LEU A 118 -23.65 8.78 -23.02
N CYS A 119 -22.35 8.50 -23.24
CA CYS A 119 -21.29 9.51 -23.15
C CYS A 119 -21.18 10.25 -24.48
N LYS A 120 -22.20 11.05 -24.81
CA LYS A 120 -22.16 12.04 -25.89
C LYS A 120 -21.28 13.24 -25.49
N ASN A 121 -20.01 13.02 -25.16
CA ASN A 121 -19.12 14.17 -25.09
C ASN A 121 -18.76 14.52 -26.53
N GLY A 122 -19.44 15.51 -27.08
CA GLY A 122 -19.14 16.06 -28.40
C GLY A 122 -17.70 16.57 -28.46
N LEU A 123 -17.18 16.74 -29.68
CA LEU A 123 -15.85 17.31 -29.92
C LEU A 123 -15.60 18.60 -29.12
N GLY A 124 -16.63 19.45 -29.06
CA GLY A 124 -16.59 20.73 -28.35
C GLY A 124 -16.43 20.59 -26.84
N GLU A 125 -16.96 19.54 -26.21
CA GLU A 125 -16.79 19.35 -24.75
C GLU A 125 -15.35 18.97 -24.39
N ILE A 126 -14.66 18.19 -25.24
CA ILE A 126 -13.25 17.87 -25.06
C ILE A 126 -12.39 19.14 -25.15
N GLU A 127 -12.71 20.00 -26.12
CA GLU A 127 -11.99 21.25 -26.32
C GLU A 127 -12.22 22.23 -25.16
N GLU A 128 -13.44 22.34 -24.65
CA GLU A 128 -13.76 23.17 -23.49
C GLU A 128 -13.13 22.64 -22.20
N GLU A 129 -13.15 21.33 -21.96
CA GLU A 129 -12.46 20.71 -20.81
C GLU A 129 -10.94 20.99 -20.85
N LEU A 130 -10.34 20.91 -22.04
CA LEU A 130 -8.92 21.24 -22.25
C LEU A 130 -8.63 22.73 -22.03
N LYS A 131 -9.50 23.63 -22.48
CA LYS A 131 -9.36 25.08 -22.23
C LYS A 131 -9.39 25.41 -20.74
N VAL A 132 -10.32 24.79 -19.98
CA VAL A 132 -10.39 24.98 -18.53
C VAL A 132 -9.12 24.48 -17.85
N LEU A 133 -8.62 23.30 -18.23
CA LEU A 133 -7.36 22.76 -17.71
C LEU A 133 -6.16 23.68 -18.00
N LEU A 134 -6.08 24.22 -19.22
CA LEU A 134 -5.02 25.15 -19.62
C LEU A 134 -5.09 26.45 -18.83
N GLN A 135 -6.28 27.02 -18.60
CA GLN A 135 -6.45 28.22 -17.78
C GLN A 135 -5.98 28.00 -16.34
N ASP A 136 -6.34 26.85 -15.75
CA ASP A 136 -5.87 26.45 -14.42
C ASP A 136 -4.33 26.36 -14.37
N LEU A 137 -3.71 25.70 -15.36
CA LEU A 137 -2.26 25.52 -15.43
C LEU A 137 -1.51 26.83 -15.72
N ASP A 138 -1.97 27.64 -16.66
CA ASP A 138 -1.36 28.93 -17.00
C ASP A 138 -1.34 29.84 -15.76
N ARG A 139 -2.44 29.91 -15.00
CA ARG A 139 -2.51 30.63 -13.72
C ARG A 139 -1.49 30.10 -12.70
N LEU A 140 -1.28 28.80 -12.64
CA LEU A 140 -0.32 28.19 -11.71
C LEU A 140 1.12 28.46 -12.11
N VAL A 141 1.42 28.43 -13.41
CA VAL A 141 2.72 28.79 -13.96
C VAL A 141 3.03 30.26 -13.69
N ASP A 142 2.07 31.17 -13.87
CA ASP A 142 2.25 32.60 -13.57
C ASP A 142 2.55 32.86 -12.08
N ARG A 143 1.92 32.10 -11.17
CA ARG A 143 2.17 32.17 -9.72
C ARG A 143 3.59 31.79 -9.33
N THR A 144 4.31 31.00 -10.13
CA THR A 144 5.69 30.58 -9.81
C THR A 144 6.63 31.78 -9.67
N VAL A 145 6.43 32.83 -10.47
CA VAL A 145 7.21 34.07 -10.42
C VAL A 145 6.96 34.80 -9.11
N ALA A 146 5.71 34.90 -8.69
CA ALA A 146 5.33 35.55 -7.43
C ALA A 146 5.84 34.80 -6.19
N LEU A 147 5.95 33.47 -6.28
CA LEU A 147 6.49 32.61 -5.22
C LEU A 147 8.02 32.58 -5.20
N GLY A 148 8.70 33.23 -6.16
CA GLY A 148 10.16 33.24 -6.25
C GLY A 148 10.76 31.85 -6.47
N LEU A 149 10.05 30.98 -7.20
CA LEU A 149 10.56 29.64 -7.52
C LEU A 149 11.64 29.74 -8.62
N ILE A 150 12.73 29.01 -8.43
CA ILE A 150 13.87 29.01 -9.37
C ILE A 150 13.96 27.69 -10.12
N THR A 151 14.48 27.75 -11.35
CA THR A 151 14.73 26.53 -12.13
C THR A 151 15.98 25.84 -11.60
N ARG A 152 15.83 24.58 -11.17
CA ARG A 152 16.95 23.71 -10.84
C ARG A 152 17.14 22.70 -11.97
N THR A 153 18.37 22.57 -12.47
CA THR A 153 18.75 21.50 -13.38
C THR A 153 19.32 20.35 -12.55
N GLY A 154 18.45 19.53 -11.96
CA GLY A 154 18.86 18.28 -11.33
C GLY A 154 19.27 17.26 -12.39
N LYS A 155 20.34 16.50 -12.15
CA LYS A 155 20.61 15.25 -12.87
C LYS A 155 19.76 14.18 -12.20
N GLU A 156 18.94 13.46 -12.96
CA GLU A 156 18.36 12.20 -12.45
C GLU A 156 19.50 11.23 -12.12
N PRO A 157 19.58 10.66 -10.90
CA PRO A 157 20.53 9.60 -10.63
C PRO A 157 20.19 8.40 -11.50
N SER A 158 21.20 7.86 -12.19
CA SER A 158 21.09 6.54 -12.80
C SER A 158 20.81 5.53 -11.71
N SER A 159 19.70 4.77 -11.81
CA SER A 159 19.37 3.72 -10.85
C SER A 159 20.58 2.79 -10.64
N PRO A 160 21.09 2.61 -9.41
CA PRO A 160 22.13 1.62 -9.15
C PRO A 160 21.60 0.23 -9.53
N LYS A 161 22.48 -0.61 -10.08
CA LYS A 161 22.20 -2.04 -10.26
C LYS A 161 22.26 -2.70 -8.89
N THR A 162 21.14 -3.25 -8.43
CA THR A 162 21.04 -4.01 -7.19
C THR A 162 21.83 -5.32 -7.31
N PRO A 163 22.75 -5.65 -6.38
CA PRO A 163 23.10 -7.05 -6.11
C PRO A 163 21.87 -7.73 -5.50
N GLY A 164 21.59 -8.97 -5.89
CA GLY A 164 20.46 -9.72 -5.34
C GLY A 164 20.68 -10.03 -3.86
N GLU A 165 19.74 -9.62 -3.00
CA GLU A 165 19.77 -9.95 -1.59
C GLU A 165 18.78 -11.06 -1.23
N THR A 166 19.24 -11.92 -0.33
CA THR A 166 18.61 -13.18 0.07
C THR A 166 17.62 -13.00 1.22
N SER A 167 16.57 -13.83 1.22
CA SER A 167 15.38 -13.81 2.09
C SER A 167 15.59 -14.17 3.57
N LEU A 168 16.78 -14.00 4.12
CA LEU A 168 17.09 -14.42 5.49
C LEU A 168 17.07 -13.21 6.43
N VAL A 169 16.15 -13.24 7.40
CA VAL A 169 16.19 -12.33 8.56
C VAL A 169 17.45 -12.71 9.35
N ASP A 170 18.48 -11.88 9.22
CA ASP A 170 19.77 -12.14 9.85
C ASP A 170 19.73 -11.76 11.33
N GLU A 171 19.69 -12.78 12.21
CA GLU A 171 19.87 -12.64 13.66
C GLU A 171 21.21 -11.94 14.01
N ARG A 172 22.17 -11.86 13.08
CA ARG A 172 23.45 -11.13 13.25
C ARG A 172 23.33 -9.62 13.01
N GLY A 173 22.13 -9.06 12.90
CA GLY A 173 21.86 -7.63 12.65
C GLY A 173 21.48 -6.79 13.87
N VAL A 174 21.39 -7.38 15.06
CA VAL A 174 20.98 -6.66 16.28
C VAL A 174 22.19 -6.33 17.14
N TYR A 175 22.37 -5.04 17.42
CA TYR A 175 23.52 -4.51 18.15
C TYR A 175 23.10 -3.94 19.50
N GLY A 176 23.89 -4.21 20.55
CA GLY A 176 23.77 -3.54 21.84
C GLY A 176 22.54 -3.91 22.68
N ARG A 177 21.87 -5.03 22.37
CA ARG A 177 20.64 -5.47 23.07
C ARG A 177 20.82 -6.70 23.95
N ASP A 178 22.01 -7.26 24.06
CA ASP A 178 22.28 -8.49 24.83
C ASP A 178 21.89 -8.38 26.31
N ASN A 179 22.12 -7.21 26.92
CA ASN A 179 21.77 -6.96 28.33
C ASN A 179 20.25 -6.81 28.51
N ASP A 180 19.59 -6.15 27.56
CA ASP A 180 18.13 -6.00 27.55
C ASP A 180 17.45 -7.37 27.38
N GLU A 181 17.97 -8.20 26.45
CA GLU A 181 17.51 -9.57 26.23
C GLU A 181 17.62 -10.41 27.51
N LYS A 182 18.82 -10.43 28.13
CA LYS A 182 19.04 -11.16 29.39
C LYS A 182 18.12 -10.70 30.52
N ALA A 183 17.86 -9.39 30.61
CA ALA A 183 16.96 -8.83 31.61
C ALA A 183 15.52 -9.34 31.42
N ILE A 184 15.01 -9.35 30.19
CA ILE A 184 13.65 -9.81 29.89
C ILE A 184 13.55 -11.33 30.04
N LEU A 185 14.55 -12.10 29.57
CA LEU A 185 14.60 -13.55 29.76
C LEU A 185 14.50 -13.92 31.25
N LYS A 186 15.23 -13.19 32.12
CA LYS A 186 15.15 -13.38 33.56
C LYS A 186 13.72 -13.15 34.11
N LEU A 187 13.00 -12.15 33.59
CA LEU A 187 11.62 -11.85 34.01
C LEU A 187 10.59 -12.86 33.49
N LEU A 188 10.81 -13.41 32.30
CA LEU A 188 9.93 -14.43 31.72
C LEU A 188 10.14 -15.81 32.36
N LEU A 189 11.39 -16.14 32.70
CA LEU A 189 11.76 -17.44 33.26
C LEU A 189 11.70 -17.49 34.80
N SER A 190 11.52 -16.35 35.48
CA SER A 190 11.32 -16.35 36.93
C SER A 190 9.95 -16.91 37.29
N ASP A 191 9.94 -17.96 38.11
CA ASP A 191 8.74 -18.46 38.76
C ASP A 191 8.31 -17.46 39.84
N ASP A 192 7.22 -16.73 39.57
CA ASP A 192 6.74 -15.70 40.50
C ASP A 192 6.27 -16.35 41.80
N ALA A 193 7.06 -16.20 42.86
CA ALA A 193 6.82 -16.77 44.20
C ALA A 193 5.57 -16.21 44.92
N ASN A 194 4.78 -15.35 44.27
CA ASN A 194 3.69 -14.56 44.88
C ASN A 194 2.27 -15.07 44.58
N GLY A 195 2.08 -16.28 44.05
CA GLY A 195 0.77 -16.90 43.95
C GLY A 195 -0.22 -16.26 42.96
N GLN A 196 0.21 -15.28 42.15
CA GLN A 196 -0.55 -14.80 40.99
C GLN A 196 -0.29 -15.73 39.80
N SER A 197 -1.35 -16.20 39.14
CA SER A 197 -1.27 -17.17 38.05
C SER A 197 -0.73 -16.60 36.73
N LEU A 198 -0.76 -15.27 36.56
CA LEU A 198 -0.47 -14.58 35.29
C LEU A 198 0.45 -13.36 35.50
N GLY A 199 1.65 -13.37 34.91
CA GLY A 199 2.61 -12.25 34.99
C GLY A 199 2.65 -11.41 33.71
N VAL A 200 2.66 -10.08 33.82
CA VAL A 200 2.67 -9.15 32.66
C VAL A 200 3.98 -8.36 32.59
N VAL A 201 4.88 -8.76 31.68
CA VAL A 201 6.15 -8.04 31.42
C VAL A 201 5.91 -6.92 30.41
N ARG A 202 6.36 -5.70 30.72
CA ARG A 202 6.11 -4.52 29.88
C ARG A 202 7.44 -3.98 29.32
N ILE A 203 7.52 -3.76 28.01
CA ILE A 203 8.63 -3.07 27.35
C ILE A 203 8.13 -1.69 26.89
N VAL A 204 8.67 -0.63 27.47
CA VAL A 204 8.28 0.75 27.17
C VAL A 204 9.44 1.50 26.54
N GLY A 205 9.17 2.28 25.48
CA GLY A 205 10.20 3.08 24.83
C GLY A 205 9.68 3.81 23.59
N MET A 206 10.44 4.80 23.14
CA MET A 206 10.08 5.66 21.99
C MET A 206 9.80 4.85 20.71
N GLY A 207 9.03 5.40 19.78
CA GLY A 207 8.84 4.83 18.44
C GLY A 207 10.19 4.60 17.73
N GLY A 208 10.34 3.47 17.05
CA GLY A 208 11.58 3.13 16.30
C GLY A 208 12.78 2.70 17.15
N VAL A 209 12.67 2.63 18.49
CA VAL A 209 13.79 2.24 19.40
C VAL A 209 14.15 0.73 19.37
N GLY A 210 13.30 -0.09 18.75
CA GLY A 210 13.52 -1.54 18.60
C GLY A 210 12.79 -2.45 19.60
N LYS A 211 11.64 -2.01 20.15
CA LYS A 211 10.84 -2.80 21.12
C LYS A 211 10.37 -4.13 20.52
N THR A 212 9.71 -4.07 19.36
CA THR A 212 9.24 -5.24 18.61
C THR A 212 10.39 -6.20 18.31
N THR A 213 11.54 -5.67 17.86
CA THR A 213 12.75 -6.47 17.60
C THR A 213 13.25 -7.19 18.86
N LEU A 214 13.32 -6.50 19.99
CA LEU A 214 13.71 -7.11 21.26
C LEU A 214 12.72 -8.19 21.71
N ALA A 215 11.41 -7.93 21.58
CA ALA A 215 10.38 -8.92 21.87
C ALA A 215 10.48 -10.15 20.94
N GLN A 216 10.80 -9.97 19.65
CA GLN A 216 10.99 -11.06 18.70
C GLN A 216 12.20 -11.94 19.06
N ILE A 217 13.33 -11.33 19.43
CA ILE A 217 14.52 -12.07 19.90
C ILE A 217 14.17 -12.94 21.10
N VAL A 218 13.55 -12.34 22.10
CA VAL A 218 13.17 -13.04 23.34
C VAL A 218 12.14 -14.15 23.05
N TYR A 219 11.16 -13.88 22.19
CA TYR A 219 10.14 -14.86 21.81
C TYR A 219 10.73 -16.07 21.09
N ASN A 220 11.73 -15.86 20.21
CA ASN A 220 12.39 -16.92 19.44
C ASN A 220 13.52 -17.63 20.20
N ASN A 221 13.93 -17.13 21.37
CA ASN A 221 14.98 -17.72 22.19
C ASN A 221 14.67 -19.19 22.56
N SER A 222 15.66 -20.09 22.41
CA SER A 222 15.50 -21.53 22.62
C SER A 222 15.02 -21.91 24.04
N GLU A 223 15.41 -21.15 25.06
CA GLU A 223 14.99 -21.39 26.44
C GLU A 223 13.51 -21.07 26.64
N VAL A 224 13.05 -19.97 26.03
CA VAL A 224 11.63 -19.57 26.02
C VAL A 224 10.80 -20.59 25.26
N GLN A 225 11.27 -21.04 24.10
CA GLN A 225 10.59 -22.04 23.28
C GLN A 225 10.34 -23.36 24.02
N ARG A 226 11.25 -23.76 24.93
CA ARG A 226 11.13 -24.99 25.73
C ARG A 226 10.21 -24.84 26.95
N CYS A 227 10.02 -23.62 27.45
CA CYS A 227 9.33 -23.37 28.72
C CYS A 227 7.82 -23.14 28.60
N PHE A 228 7.31 -22.79 27.41
CA PHE A 228 5.89 -22.48 27.19
C PHE A 228 5.26 -23.47 26.21
N ASN A 229 4.13 -24.06 26.60
CA ASN A 229 3.39 -25.03 25.79
C ASN A 229 2.65 -24.37 24.63
N LEU A 230 2.13 -23.16 24.86
CA LEU A 230 1.41 -22.37 23.87
C LEU A 230 2.08 -21.00 23.74
N LYS A 231 2.18 -20.50 22.52
CA LYS A 231 2.73 -19.18 22.25
C LYS A 231 1.87 -18.49 21.20
N ALA A 232 1.62 -17.20 21.40
CA ALA A 232 0.85 -16.38 20.47
C ALA A 232 1.53 -15.03 20.35
N TRP A 233 1.58 -14.50 19.13
CA TRP A 233 2.08 -13.15 18.84
C TRP A 233 0.97 -12.34 18.20
N VAL A 234 0.56 -11.25 18.83
CA VAL A 234 -0.55 -10.42 18.38
C VAL A 234 -0.10 -8.97 18.30
N CYS A 235 -0.17 -8.38 17.11
CA CYS A 235 -0.01 -6.94 16.93
C CYS A 235 -1.33 -6.25 17.30
N VAL A 236 -1.27 -5.26 18.19
CA VAL A 236 -2.44 -4.55 18.69
C VAL A 236 -2.64 -3.27 17.90
N SER A 237 -3.73 -3.22 17.14
CA SER A 237 -4.17 -2.00 16.44
C SER A 237 -4.45 -0.87 17.44
N GLU A 238 -4.26 0.38 17.01
CA GLU A 238 -4.74 1.59 17.71
C GLU A 238 -6.25 1.51 18.03
N ASP A 239 -7.03 0.85 17.17
CA ASP A 239 -8.43 0.48 17.45
C ASP A 239 -8.48 -0.79 18.32
N PHE A 240 -8.46 -0.57 19.64
CA PHE A 240 -8.49 -1.65 20.61
C PHE A 240 -9.91 -2.20 20.82
N SER A 241 -10.15 -3.39 20.25
CA SER A 241 -11.34 -4.21 20.48
C SER A 241 -10.97 -5.52 21.17
N VAL A 242 -11.60 -5.78 22.32
CA VAL A 242 -11.41 -7.03 23.08
C VAL A 242 -11.87 -8.24 22.26
N SER A 243 -12.96 -8.10 21.49
CA SER A 243 -13.50 -9.18 20.66
C SER A 243 -12.54 -9.54 19.53
N LYS A 244 -12.06 -8.55 18.76
CA LYS A 244 -11.09 -8.77 17.68
C LYS A 244 -9.82 -9.41 18.20
N LEU A 245 -9.27 -8.87 19.30
CA LEU A 245 -8.07 -9.42 19.92
C LEU A 245 -8.27 -10.85 20.41
N THR A 246 -9.41 -11.16 21.03
CA THR A 246 -9.72 -12.54 21.47
C THR A 246 -9.77 -13.52 20.30
N LYS A 247 -10.34 -13.13 19.16
CA LYS A 247 -10.35 -13.96 17.93
C LYS A 247 -8.94 -14.20 17.40
N VAL A 248 -8.12 -13.14 17.29
CA VAL A 248 -6.74 -13.26 16.82
C VAL A 248 -5.91 -14.14 17.76
N ILE A 249 -6.07 -13.97 19.08
CA ILE A 249 -5.39 -14.83 20.07
C ILE A 249 -5.79 -16.29 19.89
N LEU A 250 -7.09 -16.58 19.69
CA LEU A 250 -7.61 -17.93 19.46
C LEU A 250 -6.96 -18.58 18.23
N GLU A 251 -6.88 -17.83 17.12
CA GLU A 251 -6.27 -18.29 15.87
C GLU A 251 -4.78 -18.63 16.07
N GLU A 252 -4.04 -17.75 16.76
CA GLU A 252 -2.62 -17.93 17.07
C GLU A 252 -2.35 -19.13 17.99
N VAL A 253 -3.23 -19.42 18.96
CA VAL A 253 -3.11 -20.63 19.81
C VAL A 253 -3.63 -21.91 19.13
N GLY A 254 -3.97 -21.83 17.83
CA GLY A 254 -4.36 -22.97 17.00
C GLY A 254 -5.83 -23.39 17.13
N SER A 255 -6.73 -22.47 17.51
CA SER A 255 -8.17 -22.69 17.57
C SER A 255 -8.90 -21.77 16.60
N LYS A 256 -9.88 -22.29 15.85
CA LYS A 256 -10.71 -21.42 15.01
C LYS A 256 -11.78 -20.73 15.87
N PRO A 257 -12.05 -19.43 15.66
CA PRO A 257 -13.12 -18.75 16.37
C PRO A 257 -14.46 -19.23 15.82
N ASP A 258 -15.23 -19.95 16.65
CA ASP A 258 -16.48 -20.58 16.22
C ASP A 258 -17.71 -19.66 16.38
N PHE A 259 -17.55 -18.52 17.07
CA PHE A 259 -18.66 -17.66 17.49
C PHE A 259 -18.35 -16.17 17.31
N GLU A 260 -19.42 -15.37 17.16
CA GLU A 260 -19.32 -13.90 17.09
C GLU A 260 -19.47 -13.22 18.46
N SER A 261 -20.07 -13.90 19.44
CA SER A 261 -20.25 -13.36 20.79
C SER A 261 -18.94 -13.37 21.58
N LEU A 262 -18.57 -12.22 22.15
CA LEU A 262 -17.39 -12.07 23.01
C LEU A 262 -17.36 -13.10 24.15
N ASN A 263 -18.51 -13.35 24.79
CA ASN A 263 -18.58 -14.29 25.92
C ASN A 263 -18.22 -15.72 25.48
N LEU A 264 -18.78 -16.19 24.36
CA LEU A 264 -18.49 -17.52 23.83
C LEU A 264 -17.02 -17.65 23.39
N LEU A 265 -16.47 -16.61 22.76
CA LEU A 265 -15.05 -16.54 22.40
C LEU A 265 -14.14 -16.60 23.64
N GLN A 266 -14.48 -15.89 24.71
CA GLN A 266 -13.71 -15.91 25.95
C GLN A 266 -13.81 -17.26 26.67
N ILE A 267 -14.97 -17.93 26.64
CA ILE A 267 -15.13 -19.30 27.16
C ILE A 267 -14.24 -20.26 26.37
N GLN A 268 -14.27 -20.19 25.04
CA GLN A 268 -13.44 -21.02 24.17
C GLN A 268 -11.94 -20.81 24.44
N LEU A 269 -11.52 -19.55 24.59
CA LEU A 269 -10.13 -19.21 24.92
C LEU A 269 -9.73 -19.77 26.28
N LYS A 270 -10.61 -19.61 27.29
CA LYS A 270 -10.40 -20.15 28.64
C LYS A 270 -10.21 -21.67 28.62
N GLU A 271 -11.06 -22.41 27.91
CA GLU A 271 -10.94 -23.87 27.79
C GLU A 271 -9.63 -24.28 27.11
N ARG A 272 -9.18 -23.51 26.11
CA ARG A 272 -7.94 -23.80 25.39
C ARG A 272 -6.68 -23.62 26.23
N LEU A 273 -6.69 -22.60 27.10
CA LEU A 273 -5.58 -22.22 27.98
C LEU A 273 -5.54 -23.00 29.30
N LEU A 274 -6.65 -23.63 29.69
CA LEU A 274 -6.77 -24.39 30.93
C LEU A 274 -5.59 -25.37 31.10
N GLU A 275 -4.91 -25.27 32.25
CA GLU A 275 -3.75 -26.10 32.64
C GLU A 275 -2.53 -26.06 31.70
N LYS A 276 -2.45 -25.11 30.75
CA LYS A 276 -1.29 -24.93 29.88
C LYS A 276 -0.50 -23.69 30.24
N LYS A 277 0.82 -23.80 30.24
CA LYS A 277 1.72 -22.65 30.41
C LYS A 277 1.86 -21.94 29.07
N PHE A 278 1.47 -20.68 28.98
CA PHE A 278 1.49 -19.93 27.72
C PHE A 278 2.31 -18.65 27.78
N LEU A 279 2.80 -18.21 26.62
CA LEU A 279 3.39 -16.89 26.40
C LEU A 279 2.56 -16.14 25.35
N LEU A 280 1.99 -15.00 25.73
CA LEU A 280 1.26 -14.13 24.81
C LEU A 280 2.05 -12.83 24.62
N VAL A 281 2.42 -12.50 23.38
CA VAL A 281 3.00 -11.19 23.05
C VAL A 281 1.92 -10.28 22.49
N LEU A 282 1.72 -9.13 23.13
CA LEU A 282 0.87 -8.03 22.66
C LEU A 282 1.78 -6.87 22.21
N ASP A 283 1.97 -6.74 20.91
CA ASP A 283 2.90 -5.77 20.32
C ASP A 283 2.19 -4.44 20.00
N ASP A 284 2.88 -3.33 20.30
CA ASP A 284 2.51 -1.92 20.09
C ASP A 284 1.13 -1.52 20.64
N VAL A 285 0.91 -1.67 21.95
CA VAL A 285 -0.39 -1.39 22.56
C VAL A 285 -0.60 0.10 22.87
N TRP A 286 -1.81 0.60 22.56
CA TRP A 286 -2.20 2.01 22.71
C TRP A 286 -3.33 2.26 23.74
N GLU A 287 -4.03 1.22 24.20
CA GLU A 287 -5.25 1.38 25.02
C GLU A 287 -4.95 1.75 26.48
N GLU A 288 -5.53 2.87 26.93
CA GLU A 288 -5.40 3.40 28.30
C GLU A 288 -6.60 3.01 29.20
N ASN A 289 -7.67 2.42 28.64
CA ASN A 289 -8.86 2.06 29.39
C ASN A 289 -8.67 0.77 30.21
N TYR A 290 -8.60 0.92 31.54
CA TYR A 290 -8.47 -0.17 32.49
C TYR A 290 -9.56 -1.25 32.37
N ALA A 291 -10.82 -0.86 32.13
CA ALA A 291 -11.93 -1.81 32.09
C ALA A 291 -11.82 -2.78 30.90
N LYS A 292 -11.38 -2.26 29.75
CA LYS A 292 -11.12 -3.07 28.55
C LYS A 292 -9.96 -4.06 28.78
N TRP A 293 -8.91 -3.62 29.50
CA TRP A 293 -7.80 -4.49 29.90
C TRP A 293 -8.24 -5.63 30.83
N VAL A 294 -9.01 -5.31 31.87
CA VAL A 294 -9.54 -6.33 32.78
C VAL A 294 -10.39 -7.35 32.03
N SER A 295 -11.23 -6.88 31.09
CA SER A 295 -12.04 -7.75 30.24
C SER A 295 -11.20 -8.70 29.37
N LEU A 296 -10.09 -8.22 28.79
CA LEU A 296 -9.19 -9.06 27.99
C LEU A 296 -8.40 -10.08 28.85
N LEU A 297 -7.99 -9.68 30.05
CA LEU A 297 -7.18 -10.53 30.95
C LEU A 297 -8.00 -11.63 31.62
N GLU A 298 -9.32 -11.47 31.76
CA GLU A 298 -10.18 -12.41 32.47
C GLU A 298 -10.08 -13.87 31.99
N PRO A 299 -10.21 -14.20 30.68
CA PRO A 299 -10.02 -15.56 30.19
C PRO A 299 -8.57 -16.07 30.37
N LEU A 300 -7.58 -15.17 30.33
CA LEU A 300 -6.15 -15.51 30.38
C LEU A 300 -5.71 -15.98 31.79
N LYS A 301 -6.44 -15.61 32.84
CA LYS A 301 -6.16 -16.04 34.23
C LYS A 301 -6.30 -17.55 34.46
N SER A 302 -6.95 -18.26 33.54
CA SER A 302 -7.16 -19.71 33.60
C SER A 302 -5.94 -20.56 33.21
N GLY A 303 -4.88 -19.93 32.71
CA GLY A 303 -3.63 -20.61 32.36
C GLY A 303 -2.91 -21.22 33.56
N ALA A 304 -2.00 -22.16 33.28
CA ALA A 304 -1.14 -22.74 34.30
C ALA A 304 -0.22 -21.69 34.94
N GLN A 305 0.20 -21.95 36.18
CA GLN A 305 1.16 -21.10 36.88
C GLN A 305 2.43 -20.90 36.05
N GLY A 306 2.90 -19.65 36.03
CA GLY A 306 4.05 -19.25 35.24
C GLY A 306 3.71 -18.83 33.81
N SER A 307 2.43 -18.73 33.44
CA SER A 307 2.02 -18.11 32.17
C SER A 307 2.37 -16.62 32.18
N LYS A 308 2.87 -16.11 31.04
CA LYS A 308 3.38 -14.74 30.92
C LYS A 308 2.73 -14.02 29.74
N ILE A 309 2.51 -12.72 29.91
CA ILE A 309 2.13 -11.80 28.84
C ILE A 309 3.28 -10.81 28.67
N LEU A 310 3.81 -10.69 27.46
CA LEU A 310 4.79 -9.67 27.11
C LEU A 310 4.09 -8.56 26.33
N VAL A 311 4.17 -7.33 26.80
CA VAL A 311 3.52 -6.18 26.18
C VAL A 311 4.57 -5.18 25.74
N THR A 312 4.49 -4.69 24.51
CA THR A 312 5.28 -3.54 24.06
C THR A 312 4.39 -2.31 23.90
N THR A 313 4.87 -1.14 24.32
CA THR A 313 4.13 0.12 24.14
C THR A 313 5.07 1.33 24.07
N ARG A 314 4.57 2.42 23.52
CA ARG A 314 5.26 3.73 23.48
C ARG A 314 4.90 4.63 24.65
N HIS A 315 3.78 4.34 25.31
CA HIS A 315 3.17 5.25 26.28
C HIS A 315 3.31 4.71 27.69
N GLU A 316 3.93 5.51 28.56
CA GLU A 316 4.04 5.18 29.98
C GLU A 316 2.65 5.03 30.65
N ARG A 317 1.67 5.81 30.17
CA ARG A 317 0.29 5.75 30.65
C ARG A 317 -0.33 4.37 30.39
N VAL A 318 -0.19 3.85 29.18
CA VAL A 318 -0.66 2.50 28.82
C VAL A 318 -0.01 1.44 29.71
N ALA A 319 1.30 1.56 29.95
CA ALA A 319 1.99 0.65 30.87
C ALA A 319 1.42 0.75 32.29
N SER A 320 1.18 1.97 32.82
CA SER A 320 0.73 2.21 34.20
C SER A 320 -0.64 1.61 34.54
N VAL A 321 -1.50 1.46 33.54
CA VAL A 321 -2.86 0.91 33.68
C VAL A 321 -2.84 -0.61 33.84
N MET A 322 -1.77 -1.28 33.41
CA MET A 322 -1.69 -2.75 33.48
C MET A 322 -1.27 -3.21 34.89
N PRO A 323 -1.98 -4.19 35.48
CA PRO A 323 -1.65 -4.68 36.80
C PRO A 323 -0.37 -5.53 36.79
N THR A 324 0.45 -5.33 37.84
CA THR A 324 1.49 -6.25 38.37
C THR A 324 2.62 -6.70 37.43
N VAL A 325 3.88 -6.32 37.77
CA VAL A 325 5.24 -6.78 37.31
C VAL A 325 6.12 -5.63 36.74
N PRO A 326 7.47 -5.67 36.85
CA PRO A 326 8.40 -4.62 36.37
C PRO A 326 8.23 -4.17 34.92
N THR A 327 8.36 -2.86 34.72
CA THR A 327 8.48 -2.22 33.40
C THR A 327 9.95 -2.19 32.99
N HIS A 328 10.27 -2.72 31.81
CA HIS A 328 11.57 -2.57 31.17
C HIS A 328 11.55 -1.35 30.25
N HIS A 329 12.23 -0.28 30.65
CA HIS A 329 12.38 0.91 29.80
C HIS A 329 13.52 0.70 28.81
N LEU A 330 13.17 0.48 27.54
CA LEU A 330 14.14 0.29 26.48
C LEU A 330 14.73 1.65 26.08
N LYS A 331 16.04 1.78 26.31
CA LYS A 331 16.80 3.00 25.98
C LYS A 331 17.30 3.00 24.54
N GLU A 332 17.62 4.20 24.05
CA GLU A 332 18.33 4.41 22.78
C GLU A 332 19.66 3.65 22.73
N LEU A 333 20.11 3.31 21.53
CA LEU A 333 21.43 2.71 21.33
C LEU A 333 22.53 3.73 21.65
N THR A 334 23.68 3.23 22.12
CA THR A 334 24.89 4.05 22.22
C THR A 334 25.35 4.49 20.83
N GLU A 335 26.14 5.56 20.75
CA GLU A 335 26.67 6.06 19.46
C GLU A 335 27.40 4.95 18.68
N ASP A 336 28.17 4.10 19.36
CA ASP A 336 28.92 3.00 18.74
C ASP A 336 28.02 1.91 18.15
N PHE A 337 26.98 1.49 18.87
CA PHE A 337 26.02 0.50 18.36
C PHE A 337 25.13 1.09 17.27
N CYS A 338 24.75 2.37 17.38
CA CYS A 338 24.03 3.10 16.34
C CYS A 338 24.86 3.18 15.04
N TRP A 339 26.15 3.50 15.16
CA TRP A 339 27.09 3.47 14.04
C TRP A 339 27.23 2.08 13.45
N SER A 340 27.40 1.04 14.27
CA SER A 340 27.54 -0.34 13.79
C SER A 340 26.32 -0.79 12.97
N LEU A 341 25.12 -0.42 13.44
CA LEU A 341 23.88 -0.69 12.73
C LEU A 341 23.76 0.12 11.43
N PHE A 342 24.10 1.40 11.45
CA PHE A 342 24.12 2.26 10.26
C PHE A 342 25.11 1.72 9.21
N ALA A 343 26.35 1.43 9.63
CA ALA A 343 27.43 0.96 8.78
C ALA A 343 27.09 -0.38 8.13
N LYS A 344 26.44 -1.30 8.87
CA LYS A 344 25.94 -2.56 8.29
C LYS A 344 25.02 -2.31 7.10
N HIS A 345 24.11 -1.34 7.20
CA HIS A 345 23.16 -1.05 6.12
C HIS A 345 23.76 -0.17 5.01
N ALA A 346 24.73 0.68 5.32
CA ALA A 346 25.36 1.58 4.35
C ALA A 346 26.52 0.95 3.55
N PHE A 347 27.24 -0.01 4.14
CA PHE A 347 28.43 -0.60 3.53
C PHE A 347 28.32 -2.13 3.33
N GLY A 348 27.31 -2.78 3.89
CA GLY A 348 27.17 -4.24 3.89
C GLY A 348 28.14 -4.94 4.84
N ASP A 349 28.23 -6.27 4.74
CA ASP A 349 29.15 -7.09 5.55
C ASP A 349 30.62 -6.99 5.09
N GLU A 350 30.87 -6.47 3.89
CA GLU A 350 32.20 -6.23 3.35
C GLU A 350 32.75 -4.87 3.85
N ASN A 351 33.05 -4.80 5.16
CA ASN A 351 33.72 -3.68 5.83
C ASN A 351 35.13 -3.34 5.29
N SER A 352 35.55 -3.86 4.14
CA SER A 352 36.96 -3.87 3.72
C SER A 352 37.38 -2.77 2.73
N ILE A 353 36.44 -1.96 2.18
CA ILE A 353 36.78 -0.90 1.21
C ILE A 353 35.86 0.34 1.33
N ALA A 354 35.47 0.74 2.55
CA ALA A 354 34.77 2.01 2.74
C ALA A 354 35.79 3.15 2.94
N ASP A 355 35.77 4.15 2.06
CA ASP A 355 36.57 5.38 2.13
C ASP A 355 36.54 5.96 3.56
N GLU A 356 37.71 6.28 4.12
CA GLU A 356 37.83 6.86 5.46
C GLU A 356 37.02 8.16 5.59
N GLU A 357 36.84 8.91 4.49
CA GLU A 357 36.04 10.12 4.47
C GLU A 357 34.54 9.82 4.62
N LEU A 358 34.00 8.85 3.87
CA LEU A 358 32.61 8.41 3.99
C LEU A 358 32.31 7.85 5.38
N GLN A 359 33.26 7.15 6.01
CA GLN A 359 33.08 6.68 7.38
C GLN A 359 33.00 7.83 8.39
N LYS A 360 33.78 8.90 8.22
CA LYS A 360 33.74 10.09 9.08
C LYS A 360 32.39 10.79 8.97
N ILE A 361 31.92 11.03 7.74
CA ILE A 361 30.61 11.66 7.50
C ILE A 361 29.48 10.75 8.01
N GLY A 362 29.56 9.45 7.73
CA GLY A 362 28.60 8.46 8.21
C GLY A 362 28.48 8.40 9.73
N ARG A 363 29.58 8.50 10.47
CA ARG A 363 29.55 8.57 11.95
C ARG A 363 28.83 9.83 12.42
N ALA A 364 29.04 10.96 11.74
CA ALA A 364 28.33 12.20 12.06
C ALA A 364 26.82 12.08 11.78
N ILE A 365 26.42 11.42 10.68
CA ILE A 365 25.01 11.12 10.37
C ILE A 365 24.40 10.20 11.43
N ALA A 366 25.09 9.09 11.77
CA ALA A 366 24.64 8.15 12.79
C ALA A 366 24.48 8.80 14.17
N LYS A 367 25.31 9.80 14.48
CA LYS A 367 25.17 10.63 15.68
C LYS A 367 23.90 11.49 15.64
N LYS A 368 23.56 12.08 14.48
CA LYS A 368 22.29 12.82 14.30
C LYS A 368 21.04 11.92 14.42
N CYS A 369 21.17 10.60 14.23
CA CYS A 369 20.09 9.64 14.48
C CYS A 369 19.74 9.46 15.97
N LYS A 370 20.56 9.97 16.90
CA LYS A 370 20.30 9.93 18.36
C LYS A 370 19.99 8.52 18.88
N GLY A 371 20.74 7.52 18.40
CA GLY A 371 20.62 6.14 18.89
C GLY A 371 19.32 5.42 18.51
N LEU A 372 18.51 5.95 17.57
CA LEU A 372 17.29 5.31 17.10
C LEU A 372 17.60 4.30 15.96
N PRO A 373 17.38 2.98 16.17
CA PRO A 373 17.63 1.96 15.16
C PRO A 373 16.93 2.19 13.82
N LEU A 374 15.65 2.59 13.84
CA LEU A 374 14.90 2.83 12.61
C LEU A 374 15.51 3.96 11.78
N ALA A 375 15.91 5.06 12.42
CA ALA A 375 16.56 6.19 11.75
C ALA A 375 17.92 5.80 11.14
N ALA A 376 18.74 5.07 11.90
CA ALA A 376 20.04 4.58 11.45
C ALA A 376 19.90 3.61 10.26
N LYS A 377 18.91 2.71 10.33
CA LYS A 377 18.63 1.73 9.27
C LYS A 377 18.11 2.39 7.99
N SER A 378 17.19 3.36 8.09
CA SER A 378 16.66 4.06 6.91
C SER A 378 17.71 4.90 6.19
N LEU A 379 18.53 5.66 6.93
CA LEU A 379 19.60 6.46 6.31
C LEU A 379 20.77 5.60 5.83
N GLY A 380 21.10 4.52 6.55
CA GLY A 380 22.10 3.56 6.08
C GLY A 380 21.65 2.88 4.79
N GLY A 381 20.38 2.44 4.73
CA GLY A 381 19.79 1.86 3.52
C GLY A 381 19.67 2.85 2.35
N LEU A 382 19.41 4.13 2.61
CA LEU A 382 19.46 5.18 1.58
C LEU A 382 20.84 5.26 0.94
N LEU A 383 21.89 5.14 1.74
CA LEU A 383 23.28 5.34 1.36
C LEU A 383 24.01 4.05 0.94
N CYS A 384 23.32 2.90 0.94
CA CYS A 384 23.92 1.58 0.71
C CYS A 384 24.69 1.43 -0.61
N ASN A 385 24.32 2.23 -1.62
CA ASN A 385 24.94 2.21 -2.95
C ASN A 385 25.51 3.57 -3.36
N GLU A 386 25.59 4.53 -2.43
CA GLU A 386 26.06 5.89 -2.72
C GLU A 386 27.54 6.04 -2.36
N ARG A 387 28.35 6.44 -3.34
CA ARG A 387 29.80 6.57 -3.19
C ARG A 387 30.26 8.02 -3.28
N ASP A 388 29.40 8.94 -3.70
CA ASP A 388 29.73 10.36 -3.78
C ASP A 388 29.77 10.97 -2.38
N VAL A 389 30.90 11.59 -2.02
CA VAL A 389 31.12 12.21 -0.71
C VAL A 389 30.22 13.42 -0.50
N GLU A 390 29.94 14.17 -1.56
CA GLU A 390 29.13 15.39 -1.45
C GLU A 390 27.67 15.05 -1.14
N GLU A 391 27.14 13.94 -1.67
CA GLU A 391 25.80 13.43 -1.34
C GLU A 391 25.63 13.12 0.15
N TRP A 392 26.66 12.51 0.74
CA TRP A 392 26.68 12.24 2.17
C TRP A 392 26.76 13.52 2.99
N ARG A 393 27.51 14.52 2.50
CA ARG A 393 27.63 15.84 3.13
C ARG A 393 26.31 16.61 3.07
N ASP A 394 25.61 16.56 1.94
CA ASP A 394 24.30 17.20 1.74
C ASP A 394 23.26 16.63 2.71
N ILE A 395 23.23 15.31 2.91
CA ILE A 395 22.38 14.68 3.92
C ILE A 395 22.77 15.12 5.33
N LEU A 396 24.07 15.20 5.64
CA LEU A 396 24.56 15.62 6.96
C LEU A 396 24.21 17.08 7.25
N GLU A 397 24.33 17.98 6.29
CA GLU A 397 24.17 19.43 6.44
C GLU A 397 22.73 19.91 6.20
N SER A 398 21.83 19.03 5.78
CA SER A 398 20.45 19.37 5.45
C SER A 398 19.68 20.09 6.57
N ASN A 399 18.94 21.14 6.19
CA ASN A 399 18.04 21.89 7.06
C ASN A 399 16.87 21.04 7.62
N LEU A 400 16.61 19.87 7.03
CA LEU A 400 15.56 18.94 7.48
C LEU A 400 15.79 18.40 8.89
N TRP A 401 17.04 18.42 9.39
CA TRP A 401 17.38 17.99 10.75
C TRP A 401 16.79 18.91 11.84
N ASP A 402 16.61 20.19 11.53
CA ASP A 402 16.25 21.23 12.49
C ASP A 402 14.75 21.57 12.50
N LEU A 403 13.95 20.83 11.72
CA LEU A 403 12.50 21.00 11.70
C LEU A 403 11.86 20.70 13.07
N PRO A 404 10.76 21.38 13.42
CA PRO A 404 10.06 21.16 14.67
C PRO A 404 9.69 19.68 14.84
N LYS A 405 9.72 19.22 16.10
CA LYS A 405 9.41 17.84 16.47
C LYS A 405 7.92 17.56 16.27
N ASP A 406 7.54 17.21 15.05
CA ASP A 406 6.28 16.51 14.78
C ASP A 406 6.43 15.02 15.13
N ASN A 407 5.36 14.24 14.95
CA ASN A 407 5.40 12.77 15.13
C ASN A 407 6.32 12.04 14.12
N ILE A 408 6.82 12.75 13.09
CA ILE A 408 7.66 12.17 12.03
C ILE A 408 9.13 12.47 12.34
N LEU A 409 9.95 11.43 12.41
CA LEU A 409 11.39 11.55 12.62
C LEU A 409 12.07 12.29 11.45
N PRO A 410 12.92 13.30 11.70
CA PRO A 410 13.66 14.02 10.65
C PRO A 410 14.47 13.10 9.72
N ALA A 411 15.07 12.05 10.27
CA ALA A 411 15.81 11.04 9.52
C ALA A 411 14.93 10.33 8.47
N LEU A 412 13.65 10.08 8.78
CA LEU A 412 12.72 9.46 7.84
C LEU A 412 12.30 10.44 6.74
N ARG A 413 12.10 11.72 7.09
CA ARG A 413 11.85 12.78 6.08
C ARG A 413 13.01 12.90 5.10
N LEU A 414 14.24 12.86 5.61
CA LEU A 414 15.47 12.86 4.79
C LEU A 414 15.54 11.64 3.87
N SER A 415 15.23 10.46 4.41
CA SER A 415 15.19 9.22 3.63
C SER A 415 14.19 9.27 2.48
N TYR A 416 13.04 9.93 2.68
CA TYR A 416 12.06 10.15 1.62
C TYR A 416 12.48 11.27 0.64
N HIS A 417 13.06 12.36 1.14
CA HIS A 417 13.46 13.49 0.31
C HIS A 417 14.46 13.08 -0.79
N HIS A 418 15.41 12.22 -0.45
CA HIS A 418 16.43 11.66 -1.35
C HIS A 418 15.97 10.40 -2.11
N LEU A 419 14.69 10.03 -1.98
CA LEU A 419 14.14 8.90 -2.73
C LEU A 419 13.95 9.28 -4.21
N PRO A 420 14.25 8.39 -5.18
CA PRO A 420 13.93 8.64 -6.58
C PRO A 420 12.45 8.99 -6.79
N SER A 421 12.18 9.93 -7.71
CA SER A 421 10.84 10.47 -7.98
C SER A 421 9.78 9.39 -8.27
N HIS A 422 10.12 8.36 -9.04
CA HIS A 422 9.21 7.25 -9.34
C HIS A 422 8.86 6.39 -8.09
N LEU A 423 9.78 6.26 -7.13
CA LEU A 423 9.53 5.55 -5.87
C LEU A 423 8.74 6.41 -4.87
N LYS A 424 8.88 7.74 -4.91
CA LYS A 424 8.08 8.66 -4.08
C LYS A 424 6.57 8.48 -4.31
N GLN A 425 6.15 8.28 -5.56
CA GLN A 425 4.75 8.01 -5.90
C GLN A 425 4.27 6.66 -5.35
N CYS A 426 5.07 5.61 -5.56
CA CYS A 426 4.82 4.26 -5.05
C CYS A 426 4.66 4.25 -3.52
N PHE A 427 5.59 4.90 -2.81
CA PHE A 427 5.56 4.97 -1.35
C PHE A 427 4.39 5.81 -0.82
N ALA A 428 4.12 6.98 -1.40
CA ALA A 428 2.99 7.80 -0.97
C ALA A 428 1.66 7.03 -1.10
N TYR A 429 1.48 6.29 -2.19
CA TYR A 429 0.28 5.46 -2.38
C TYR A 429 0.05 4.44 -1.26
N CYS A 430 1.11 3.95 -0.62
CA CYS A 430 0.99 3.00 0.50
C CYS A 430 0.27 3.58 1.74
N ALA A 431 0.03 4.89 1.82
CA ALA A 431 -0.83 5.48 2.84
C ALA A 431 -2.29 4.97 2.79
N ILE A 432 -2.69 4.32 1.69
CA ILE A 432 -4.02 3.70 1.56
C ILE A 432 -4.22 2.49 2.49
N PHE A 433 -3.14 1.82 2.89
CA PHE A 433 -3.22 0.69 3.80
C PHE A 433 -3.42 1.18 5.25
N PRO A 434 -4.21 0.47 6.08
CA PRO A 434 -4.26 0.75 7.51
C PRO A 434 -2.87 0.57 8.15
N LYS A 435 -2.66 1.21 9.32
CA LYS A 435 -1.44 0.96 10.10
C LYS A 435 -1.37 -0.52 10.47
N ASP A 436 -0.15 -1.04 10.48
CA ASP A 436 0.18 -2.43 10.81
C ASP A 436 -0.48 -3.47 9.89
N TYR A 437 -1.06 -3.03 8.76
CA TYR A 437 -1.61 -3.93 7.77
C TYR A 437 -0.49 -4.69 7.08
N SER A 438 -0.59 -6.02 7.10
CA SER A 438 0.30 -6.91 6.40
C SER A 438 -0.18 -7.10 4.95
N PHE A 439 0.64 -6.72 3.97
CA PHE A 439 0.33 -6.80 2.54
C PHE A 439 1.30 -7.72 1.78
N GLY A 440 0.86 -8.20 0.63
CA GLY A 440 1.68 -9.00 -0.29
C GLY A 440 2.45 -8.12 -1.29
N LYS A 441 3.63 -8.58 -1.71
CA LYS A 441 4.43 -7.92 -2.76
C LYS A 441 3.64 -7.78 -4.06
N ASP A 442 3.08 -8.87 -4.56
CA ASP A 442 2.40 -8.91 -5.85
C ASP A 442 1.15 -8.01 -5.85
N GLU A 443 0.40 -8.00 -4.76
CA GLU A 443 -0.76 -7.12 -4.59
C GLU A 443 -0.38 -5.64 -4.76
N LEU A 444 0.67 -5.19 -4.06
CA LEU A 444 1.11 -3.80 -4.13
C LEU A 444 1.63 -3.42 -5.52
N VAL A 445 2.35 -4.33 -6.17
CA VAL A 445 2.84 -4.14 -7.54
C VAL A 445 1.67 -3.97 -8.53
N LEU A 446 0.62 -4.79 -8.43
CA LEU A 446 -0.56 -4.67 -9.28
C LEU A 446 -1.30 -3.35 -9.09
N LEU A 447 -1.32 -2.82 -7.86
CA LEU A 447 -1.91 -1.51 -7.58
C LEU A 447 -1.09 -0.37 -8.19
N TRP A 448 0.23 -0.40 -8.08
CA TRP A 448 1.10 0.60 -8.72
C TRP A 448 1.01 0.56 -10.25
N MET A 449 0.86 -0.65 -10.83
CA MET A 449 0.59 -0.82 -12.26
C MET A 449 -0.73 -0.14 -12.66
N ALA A 450 -1.81 -0.42 -11.94
CA ALA A 450 -3.12 0.12 -12.24
C ALA A 450 -3.16 1.65 -12.13
N GLU A 451 -2.52 2.24 -11.11
CA GLU A 451 -2.42 3.68 -11.01
C GLU A 451 -1.50 4.32 -12.07
N GLY A 452 -0.61 3.53 -12.67
CA GLY A 452 0.30 3.97 -13.73
C GLY A 452 1.55 4.68 -13.21
N PHE A 453 2.05 4.28 -12.03
CA PHE A 453 3.27 4.85 -11.44
C PHE A 453 4.57 4.27 -12.04
N LEU A 454 4.48 3.16 -12.79
CA LEU A 454 5.65 2.46 -13.30
C LEU A 454 6.04 3.00 -14.68
N VAL A 455 7.20 3.67 -14.74
CA VAL A 455 7.76 4.31 -15.96
C VAL A 455 8.48 3.28 -16.83
N HIS A 456 7.79 2.30 -17.40
CA HIS A 456 8.42 1.28 -18.27
C HIS A 456 7.52 0.86 -19.44
N SER A 457 8.14 0.26 -20.46
CA SER A 457 7.42 -0.34 -21.59
C SER A 457 6.38 -1.35 -21.11
N ALA A 458 5.28 -1.47 -21.86
CA ALA A 458 4.18 -2.37 -21.52
C ALA A 458 4.62 -3.84 -21.32
N VAL A 459 5.82 -4.26 -21.72
CA VAL A 459 6.25 -5.66 -21.61
C VAL A 459 6.82 -6.00 -20.23
N GLU A 460 7.43 -5.05 -19.50
CA GLU A 460 8.18 -5.32 -18.26
C GLU A 460 7.55 -4.72 -16.98
N MET A 461 6.28 -4.33 -17.00
CA MET A 461 5.64 -3.60 -15.87
C MET A 461 5.70 -4.35 -14.53
N GLU A 462 5.44 -5.66 -14.51
CA GLU A 462 5.50 -6.46 -13.26
C GLU A 462 6.91 -6.48 -12.67
N LYS A 463 7.92 -6.64 -13.52
CA LYS A 463 9.33 -6.66 -13.13
C LYS A 463 9.80 -5.28 -12.68
N ALA A 464 9.35 -4.22 -13.36
CA ALA A 464 9.60 -2.85 -12.94
C ALA A 464 8.98 -2.56 -11.56
N GLY A 465 7.74 -2.99 -11.33
CA GLY A 465 7.09 -2.85 -10.04
C GLY A 465 7.77 -3.66 -8.94
N ALA A 466 8.18 -4.90 -9.25
CA ALA A 466 8.96 -5.71 -8.33
C ALA A 466 10.30 -5.04 -7.97
N LYS A 467 11.00 -4.43 -8.94
CA LYS A 467 12.21 -3.66 -8.70
C LYS A 467 11.93 -2.45 -7.80
N CYS A 468 10.85 -1.70 -8.04
CA CYS A 468 10.45 -0.60 -7.16
C CYS A 468 10.19 -1.07 -5.72
N PHE A 469 9.53 -2.22 -5.58
CA PHE A 469 9.26 -2.83 -4.28
C PHE A 469 10.56 -3.21 -3.56
N ASP A 470 11.46 -3.88 -4.28
CA ASP A 470 12.73 -4.35 -3.73
C ASP A 470 13.66 -3.19 -3.35
N ASP A 471 13.62 -2.08 -4.11
CA ASP A 471 14.37 -0.86 -3.79
C ASP A 471 13.83 -0.21 -2.48
N LEU A 472 12.50 -0.09 -2.33
CA LEU A 472 11.88 0.38 -1.08
C LEU A 472 12.17 -0.56 0.10
N LEU A 473 12.17 -1.87 -0.13
CA LEU A 473 12.52 -2.88 0.88
C LEU A 473 13.98 -2.75 1.33
N SER A 474 14.92 -2.61 0.38
CA SER A 474 16.35 -2.43 0.67
C SER A 474 16.63 -1.15 1.48
N ARG A 475 15.87 -0.09 1.22
CA ARG A 475 15.90 1.18 1.97
C ARG A 475 15.13 1.12 3.29
N SER A 476 14.62 -0.05 3.66
CA SER A 476 13.92 -0.31 4.93
C SER A 476 12.63 0.47 5.13
N PHE A 477 11.97 0.87 4.02
CA PHE A 477 10.61 1.44 4.07
C PHE A 477 9.56 0.36 4.37
N PHE A 478 9.86 -0.89 4.02
CA PHE A 478 9.07 -2.07 4.36
C PHE A 478 9.87 -3.03 5.25
N GLN A 479 9.15 -3.85 6.00
CA GLN A 479 9.70 -4.90 6.85
C GLN A 479 9.05 -6.23 6.49
N GLN A 480 9.82 -7.31 6.42
CA GLN A 480 9.28 -8.65 6.20
C GLN A 480 8.73 -9.19 7.53
N SER A 481 7.46 -9.59 7.55
CA SER A 481 6.78 -10.02 8.78
C SER A 481 6.98 -11.50 9.10
N SER A 482 7.22 -12.37 8.11
CA SER A 482 7.51 -13.79 8.35
C SER A 482 8.51 -14.39 7.36
N ALA A 483 9.26 -15.39 7.81
CA ALA A 483 10.19 -16.15 6.97
C ALA A 483 9.48 -17.23 6.12
N SER A 484 8.27 -17.66 6.51
CA SER A 484 7.55 -18.78 5.87
C SER A 484 6.58 -18.34 4.77
N ARG A 485 6.07 -17.10 4.84
CA ARG A 485 5.31 -16.45 3.76
C ARG A 485 5.83 -15.02 3.56
N PRO A 486 6.05 -14.58 2.31
CA PRO A 486 6.55 -13.22 2.03
C PRO A 486 5.43 -12.20 2.21
N SER A 487 5.05 -11.97 3.47
CA SER A 487 4.18 -10.89 3.89
C SER A 487 5.04 -9.74 4.40
N PHE A 488 4.62 -8.52 4.11
CA PHE A 488 5.37 -7.30 4.41
C PHE A 488 4.51 -6.33 5.21
N LEU A 489 5.17 -5.54 6.06
CA LEU A 489 4.55 -4.56 6.93
C LEU A 489 5.29 -3.22 6.77
N MET A 490 4.53 -2.13 6.79
CA MET A 490 5.09 -0.78 6.88
C MET A 490 5.08 -0.36 8.35
N HIS A 491 6.24 -0.01 8.89
CA HIS A 491 6.34 0.49 10.27
C HIS A 491 5.47 1.74 10.42
N ASP A 492 4.77 1.89 11.54
CA ASP A 492 3.82 2.99 11.74
C ASP A 492 4.39 4.41 11.54
N LEU A 493 5.65 4.68 11.92
CA LEU A 493 6.33 5.96 11.64
C LEU A 493 6.58 6.18 10.14
N MET A 494 6.79 5.11 9.36
CA MET A 494 6.81 5.19 7.90
C MET A 494 5.41 5.40 7.33
N HIS A 495 4.39 4.82 7.96
CA HIS A 495 2.99 5.05 7.59
C HIS A 495 2.56 6.51 7.84
N ASP A 496 2.96 7.09 8.98
CA ASP A 496 2.73 8.50 9.30
C ASP A 496 3.42 9.41 8.28
N LEU A 497 4.64 9.06 7.86
CA LEU A 497 5.33 9.75 6.76
C LEU A 497 4.59 9.61 5.44
N ALA A 498 4.18 8.40 5.05
CA ALA A 498 3.41 8.15 3.82
C ALA A 498 2.10 8.96 3.80
N THR A 499 1.41 9.03 4.95
CA THR A 499 0.18 9.81 5.14
C THR A 499 0.46 11.31 5.00
N HIS A 500 1.54 11.80 5.61
CA HIS A 500 1.95 13.20 5.51
C HIS A 500 2.29 13.62 4.08
N VAL A 501 3.12 12.85 3.37
CA VAL A 501 3.52 13.18 1.98
C VAL A 501 2.37 13.01 0.98
N SER A 502 1.41 12.13 1.27
CA SER A 502 0.20 11.98 0.47
C SER A 502 -0.76 13.15 0.63
N GLY A 503 -0.75 13.81 1.79
CA GLY A 503 -1.59 14.95 2.10
C GLY A 503 -3.07 14.67 1.83
N GLN A 504 -3.74 15.58 1.13
CA GLN A 504 -5.18 15.50 0.85
C GLN A 504 -5.55 14.50 -0.27
N PHE A 505 -4.57 13.86 -0.93
CA PHE A 505 -4.77 13.01 -2.09
C PHE A 505 -5.05 11.54 -1.73
N CYS A 506 -4.64 11.09 -0.54
CA CYS A 506 -4.93 9.76 -0.04
C CYS A 506 -5.59 9.85 1.34
N PHE A 507 -6.69 9.12 1.53
CA PHE A 507 -7.41 9.11 2.80
C PHE A 507 -7.80 7.69 3.18
N SER A 508 -7.50 7.30 4.41
CA SER A 508 -7.94 6.04 5.01
C SER A 508 -8.89 6.36 6.17
N SER A 509 -10.18 6.08 6.00
CA SER A 509 -11.20 6.32 7.02
C SER A 509 -11.23 5.17 8.04
N ARG A 510 -11.08 5.47 9.33
CA ARG A 510 -11.30 4.55 10.47
C ARG A 510 -12.53 4.97 11.29
N LEU A 511 -13.06 4.08 12.13
CA LEU A 511 -14.10 4.41 13.13
C LEU A 511 -13.47 5.16 14.32
N GLY A 512 -14.17 6.16 14.88
CA GLY A 512 -13.77 6.85 16.11
C GLY A 512 -12.93 8.12 15.96
N GLU A 513 -12.38 8.41 14.78
CA GLU A 513 -11.79 9.74 14.52
C GLU A 513 -12.91 10.77 14.37
N ASN A 514 -12.97 11.74 15.31
CA ASN A 514 -13.85 12.92 15.34
C ASN A 514 -14.70 13.13 14.08
N ASN A 515 -16.04 12.97 14.23
CA ASN A 515 -17.20 13.13 13.32
C ASN A 515 -17.13 14.17 12.18
N SER A 516 -16.01 14.29 11.47
CA SER A 516 -15.74 15.26 10.42
C SER A 516 -15.20 14.52 9.21
N SER A 517 -15.81 14.77 8.07
CA SER A 517 -15.35 14.25 6.79
C SER A 517 -14.08 14.97 6.38
N LYS A 518 -12.96 14.22 6.37
CA LYS A 518 -11.62 14.71 6.00
C LYS A 518 -11.36 14.61 4.48
N ALA A 519 -12.16 13.83 3.75
CA ALA A 519 -12.02 13.74 2.31
C ALA A 519 -12.38 15.07 1.64
N THR A 520 -11.65 15.40 0.58
CA THR A 520 -11.84 16.63 -0.19
C THR A 520 -12.07 16.30 -1.67
N ARG A 521 -12.41 17.31 -2.48
CA ARG A 521 -12.45 17.16 -3.94
C ARG A 521 -11.12 16.72 -4.55
N ARG A 522 -10.00 16.93 -3.84
CA ARG A 522 -8.66 16.54 -4.29
C ARG A 522 -8.33 15.07 -3.97
N THR A 523 -9.09 14.42 -3.09
CA THR A 523 -8.87 13.01 -2.73
C THR A 523 -8.98 12.11 -3.96
N ARG A 524 -7.91 11.33 -4.20
CA ARG A 524 -7.79 10.38 -5.32
C ARG A 524 -7.82 8.93 -4.85
N HIS A 525 -7.35 8.66 -3.65
CA HIS A 525 -7.30 7.30 -3.10
C HIS A 525 -8.06 7.27 -1.78
N LEU A 526 -9.05 6.39 -1.67
CA LEU A 526 -9.90 6.25 -0.50
C LEU A 526 -9.92 4.78 -0.07
N SER A 527 -9.54 4.54 1.19
CA SER A 527 -9.80 3.28 1.87
C SER A 527 -10.76 3.45 3.03
N LEU A 528 -11.61 2.45 3.23
CA LEU A 528 -12.54 2.38 4.35
C LEU A 528 -12.24 1.15 5.20
N VAL A 529 -12.00 1.36 6.49
CA VAL A 529 -11.96 0.28 7.48
C VAL A 529 -13.38 0.06 8.01
N VAL A 530 -13.87 -1.17 7.88
CA VAL A 530 -15.21 -1.60 8.30
C VAL A 530 -15.06 -2.42 9.58
N ASP A 531 -15.53 -1.87 10.70
CA ASP A 531 -15.48 -2.52 12.02
C ASP A 531 -16.69 -3.42 12.29
N THR A 532 -16.47 -4.44 13.12
CA THR A 532 -17.39 -5.57 13.38
C THR A 532 -18.29 -5.38 14.60
N GLU A 533 -18.18 -4.27 15.32
CA GLU A 533 -18.93 -4.06 16.55
C GLU A 533 -20.18 -3.25 16.23
N ASP A 534 -21.22 -3.95 15.77
CA ASP A 534 -22.52 -3.97 16.41
C ASP A 534 -23.48 -4.82 15.56
N GLY A 535 -24.33 -5.59 16.23
CA GLY A 535 -25.49 -6.25 15.60
C GLY A 535 -26.48 -5.26 14.97
N ASP A 536 -26.19 -3.97 15.06
CA ASP A 536 -26.84 -2.89 14.34
C ASP A 536 -26.14 -2.67 13.00
N THR A 537 -26.65 -3.34 11.97
CA THR A 537 -26.39 -2.99 10.56
C THR A 537 -26.69 -1.51 10.24
N GLU A 538 -27.31 -0.74 11.14
CA GLU A 538 -27.52 0.71 10.98
C GLU A 538 -26.33 1.57 11.47
N GLY A 539 -25.49 1.09 12.39
CA GLY A 539 -24.36 1.86 12.96
C GLY A 539 -23.06 1.82 12.13
N VAL A 540 -22.85 0.75 11.36
CA VAL A 540 -21.66 0.54 10.49
C VAL A 540 -21.57 1.59 9.37
N PHE A 541 -22.71 2.21 9.01
CA PHE A 541 -22.87 3.15 7.92
C PHE A 541 -23.11 4.57 8.42
N SER A 542 -22.10 5.13 9.08
CA SER A 542 -22.14 6.55 9.42
C SER A 542 -22.32 7.40 8.16
N SER A 543 -23.22 8.39 8.23
CA SER A 543 -23.40 9.42 7.21
C SER A 543 -22.08 10.05 6.78
N THR A 544 -21.09 10.10 7.67
CA THR A 544 -19.74 10.62 7.43
C THR A 544 -18.92 9.81 6.42
N LYS A 545 -19.03 8.47 6.38
CA LYS A 545 -18.32 7.64 5.39
C LYS A 545 -18.88 7.86 3.99
N LEU A 546 -20.20 7.95 3.87
CA LEU A 546 -20.87 8.27 2.61
C LEU A 546 -20.57 9.72 2.18
N GLU A 547 -20.48 10.65 3.13
CA GLU A 547 -20.05 12.03 2.88
C GLU A 547 -18.62 12.09 2.35
N ASN A 548 -17.69 11.27 2.87
CA ASN A 548 -16.33 11.18 2.34
C ASN A 548 -16.32 10.75 0.86
N ILE A 549 -17.14 9.77 0.48
CA ILE A 549 -17.29 9.35 -0.92
C ILE A 549 -17.86 10.49 -1.79
N ARG A 550 -18.88 11.19 -1.28
CA ARG A 550 -19.49 12.35 -1.99
C ARG A 550 -18.51 13.49 -2.21
N LYS A 551 -17.62 13.74 -1.24
CA LYS A 551 -16.58 14.77 -1.34
C LYS A 551 -15.45 14.35 -2.27
N ALA A 552 -15.09 13.07 -2.30
CA ALA A 552 -14.04 12.50 -3.16
C ALA A 552 -14.49 12.35 -4.63
N GLN A 553 -14.81 13.48 -5.27
CA GLN A 553 -15.36 13.51 -6.63
C GLN A 553 -14.41 13.02 -7.73
N HIS A 554 -13.10 13.00 -7.46
CA HIS A 554 -12.08 12.63 -8.44
C HIS A 554 -11.37 11.32 -8.06
N LEU A 555 -12.11 10.39 -7.45
CA LEU A 555 -11.55 9.16 -6.93
C LEU A 555 -11.02 8.25 -8.05
N ARG A 556 -9.79 7.76 -7.85
CA ARG A 556 -9.09 6.77 -8.69
C ARG A 556 -9.01 5.40 -8.02
N THR A 557 -8.81 5.35 -6.71
CA THR A 557 -8.85 4.09 -5.94
C THR A 557 -9.97 4.10 -4.93
N PHE A 558 -10.77 3.04 -4.91
CA PHE A 558 -11.62 2.70 -3.77
C PHE A 558 -11.30 1.30 -3.26
N ARG A 559 -11.04 1.20 -1.95
CA ARG A 559 -10.76 -0.07 -1.28
C ARG A 559 -11.42 -0.16 0.09
N THR A 560 -11.76 -1.37 0.52
CA THR A 560 -12.23 -1.64 1.87
C THR A 560 -11.33 -2.64 2.59
N PHE A 561 -11.29 -2.52 3.92
CA PHE A 561 -10.58 -3.41 4.82
C PHE A 561 -11.49 -3.88 5.95
N PRO A 562 -11.39 -5.14 6.41
CA PRO A 562 -10.57 -6.21 5.82
C PRO A 562 -11.16 -6.72 4.49
N HIS A 563 -10.30 -7.35 3.65
CA HIS A 563 -10.59 -7.72 2.25
C HIS A 563 -11.80 -8.66 2.09
N ASN A 564 -12.13 -9.43 3.12
CA ASN A 564 -13.22 -10.42 3.12
C ASN A 564 -14.57 -9.90 3.65
N ARG A 565 -14.76 -8.58 3.80
CA ARG A 565 -16.01 -8.02 4.33
C ARG A 565 -16.86 -7.36 3.26
N MET A 566 -18.16 -7.54 3.42
CA MET A 566 -19.19 -7.00 2.53
C MET A 566 -19.35 -5.49 2.76
N CYS A 567 -19.42 -4.73 1.67
CA CYS A 567 -19.92 -3.36 1.71
C CYS A 567 -21.35 -3.31 1.16
N PRO A 568 -22.23 -2.45 1.71
CA PRO A 568 -23.57 -2.30 1.19
C PRO A 568 -23.56 -1.88 -0.28
N PRO A 569 -24.54 -2.35 -1.06
CA PRO A 569 -24.81 -1.85 -2.40
C PRO A 569 -24.85 -0.31 -2.48
N GLU A 570 -25.31 0.37 -1.43
CA GLU A 570 -25.44 1.83 -1.37
C GLU A 570 -24.09 2.55 -1.52
N PHE A 571 -23.01 1.98 -0.99
CA PHE A 571 -21.66 2.54 -1.12
C PHE A 571 -21.20 2.52 -2.57
N TYR A 572 -21.32 1.37 -3.23
CA TYR A 572 -20.96 1.24 -4.64
C TYR A 572 -21.84 2.11 -5.54
N LYS A 573 -23.15 2.21 -5.24
CA LYS A 573 -24.07 3.14 -5.90
C LYS A 573 -23.60 4.59 -5.76
N GLU A 574 -23.18 5.02 -4.56
CA GLU A 574 -22.66 6.36 -4.34
C GLU A 574 -21.33 6.56 -5.06
N ILE A 575 -20.39 5.61 -4.99
CA ILE A 575 -19.12 5.64 -5.72
C ILE A 575 -19.37 5.85 -7.22
N PHE A 576 -20.28 5.09 -7.84
CA PHE A 576 -20.60 5.24 -9.26
C PHE A 576 -21.34 6.54 -9.59
N ARG A 577 -21.93 7.22 -8.60
CA ARG A 577 -22.55 8.54 -8.76
C ARG A 577 -21.54 9.68 -8.58
N SER A 578 -20.66 9.59 -7.59
CA SER A 578 -19.81 10.70 -7.14
C SER A 578 -18.46 10.79 -7.86
N THR A 579 -17.90 9.68 -8.35
CA THR A 579 -16.47 9.61 -8.77
C THR A 579 -16.16 10.18 -10.16
N HIS A 580 -17.12 10.87 -10.80
CA HIS A 580 -16.99 11.44 -12.15
C HIS A 580 -16.28 10.53 -13.16
N CYS A 581 -16.51 9.21 -13.05
CA CYS A 581 -15.98 8.18 -13.95
C CYS A 581 -14.46 7.90 -13.87
N ARG A 582 -13.70 8.41 -12.89
CA ARG A 582 -12.22 8.41 -12.87
C ARG A 582 -11.54 7.22 -12.20
N LEU A 583 -12.32 6.24 -11.76
CA LEU A 583 -11.81 5.06 -11.05
C LEU A 583 -10.87 4.22 -11.91
N ARG A 584 -9.70 3.91 -11.37
CA ARG A 584 -8.68 3.00 -11.91
C ARG A 584 -8.63 1.68 -11.13
N VAL A 585 -8.81 1.75 -9.81
CA VAL A 585 -8.74 0.59 -8.91
C VAL A 585 -10.04 0.52 -8.12
N LEU A 586 -10.72 -0.61 -8.23
CA LEU A 586 -11.98 -0.86 -7.54
C LEU A 586 -11.97 -2.25 -6.90
N PHE A 587 -12.07 -2.26 -5.57
CA PHE A 587 -12.36 -3.46 -4.80
C PHE A 587 -13.86 -3.51 -4.52
N MET A 588 -14.49 -4.58 -5.01
CA MET A 588 -15.90 -4.93 -4.84
C MET A 588 -16.02 -6.37 -4.32
N THR A 589 -15.31 -6.67 -3.24
CA THR A 589 -15.28 -8.02 -2.68
C THR A 589 -16.59 -8.36 -1.96
N ASN A 590 -16.95 -9.65 -1.98
CA ASN A 590 -18.17 -10.20 -1.36
C ASN A 590 -19.44 -9.45 -1.79
N CYS A 591 -19.53 -9.11 -3.08
CA CYS A 591 -20.69 -8.45 -3.63
C CYS A 591 -21.80 -9.49 -3.91
N GLN A 592 -23.01 -9.23 -3.40
CA GLN A 592 -24.20 -10.06 -3.67
C GLN A 592 -24.85 -9.77 -5.03
N ASP A 593 -24.59 -8.61 -5.61
CA ASP A 593 -25.25 -8.17 -6.84
C ASP A 593 -24.30 -7.43 -7.78
N ALA A 594 -23.63 -8.17 -8.66
CA ALA A 594 -22.82 -7.56 -9.73
C ALA A 594 -23.64 -6.91 -10.84
N SER A 595 -24.98 -6.98 -10.85
CA SER A 595 -25.78 -6.20 -11.80
C SER A 595 -25.53 -4.69 -11.63
N MET A 596 -25.06 -4.28 -10.46
CA MET A 596 -24.57 -2.93 -10.22
C MET A 596 -23.45 -2.47 -11.16
N LEU A 597 -22.59 -3.40 -11.60
CA LEU A 597 -21.57 -3.12 -12.61
C LEU A 597 -22.23 -2.83 -13.96
N SER A 598 -23.27 -3.59 -14.35
CA SER A 598 -23.95 -3.43 -15.64
C SER A 598 -24.51 -2.01 -15.87
N CYS A 599 -24.98 -1.35 -14.80
CA CYS A 599 -25.50 0.01 -14.86
C CYS A 599 -24.39 1.09 -14.91
N SER A 600 -23.15 0.74 -14.59
CA SER A 600 -22.06 1.70 -14.32
C SER A 600 -20.80 1.46 -15.14
N THR A 601 -20.66 0.33 -15.82
CA THR A 601 -19.50 -0.01 -16.68
C THR A 601 -19.22 1.02 -17.76
N SER A 602 -20.27 1.68 -18.30
CA SER A 602 -20.13 2.83 -19.21
C SER A 602 -19.39 4.04 -18.62
N LYS A 603 -19.38 4.13 -17.29
CA LYS A 603 -18.69 5.17 -16.52
C LYS A 603 -17.30 4.71 -16.07
N LEU A 604 -16.96 3.42 -16.10
CA LEU A 604 -15.69 2.90 -15.57
C LEU A 604 -14.60 2.76 -16.65
N LYS A 605 -14.55 3.71 -17.60
CA LYS A 605 -13.61 3.70 -18.74
C LYS A 605 -12.13 3.75 -18.34
N HIS A 606 -11.83 4.25 -17.13
CA HIS A 606 -10.47 4.36 -16.61
C HIS A 606 -10.04 3.13 -15.81
N LEU A 607 -10.94 2.15 -15.60
CA LEU A 607 -10.70 1.03 -14.70
C LEU A 607 -9.62 0.10 -15.25
N ARG A 608 -8.63 -0.21 -14.41
CA ARG A 608 -7.45 -1.04 -14.69
C ARG A 608 -7.32 -2.21 -13.73
N TYR A 609 -7.86 -2.10 -12.52
CA TYR A 609 -7.89 -3.15 -11.51
C TYR A 609 -9.31 -3.34 -10.99
N LEU A 610 -9.83 -4.55 -11.13
CA LEU A 610 -11.14 -4.93 -10.60
C LEU A 610 -10.99 -6.22 -9.77
N ASP A 611 -11.36 -6.12 -8.49
CA ASP A 611 -11.40 -7.26 -7.58
C ASP A 611 -12.83 -7.52 -7.14
N LEU A 612 -13.35 -8.69 -7.50
CA LEU A 612 -14.68 -9.18 -7.20
C LEU A 612 -14.62 -10.42 -6.29
N SER A 613 -13.50 -10.66 -5.62
CA SER A 613 -13.28 -11.87 -4.83
C SER A 613 -14.39 -12.12 -3.81
N GLY A 614 -14.77 -13.40 -3.63
CA GLY A 614 -15.81 -13.82 -2.69
C GLY A 614 -17.23 -13.41 -3.07
N SER A 615 -17.45 -12.82 -4.25
CA SER A 615 -18.79 -12.42 -4.69
C SER A 615 -19.65 -13.61 -5.15
N ASP A 616 -20.96 -13.51 -4.90
CA ASP A 616 -21.96 -14.55 -5.20
C ASP A 616 -22.42 -14.49 -6.68
N LEU A 617 -21.45 -14.52 -7.60
CA LEU A 617 -21.70 -14.37 -9.04
C LEU A 617 -21.97 -15.71 -9.68
N VAL A 618 -23.09 -15.86 -10.39
CA VAL A 618 -23.34 -17.05 -11.24
C VAL A 618 -22.61 -16.90 -12.58
N THR A 619 -22.71 -15.72 -13.18
CA THR A 619 -22.01 -15.34 -14.41
C THR A 619 -21.38 -13.96 -14.21
N LEU A 620 -20.21 -13.74 -14.81
CA LEU A 620 -19.62 -12.41 -14.84
C LEU A 620 -20.37 -11.56 -15.88
N PRO A 621 -20.81 -10.33 -15.56
CA PRO A 621 -21.57 -9.50 -16.50
C PRO A 621 -20.81 -9.24 -17.80
N GLU A 622 -21.49 -9.36 -18.94
CA GLU A 622 -20.92 -9.12 -20.28
C GLU A 622 -20.28 -7.72 -20.39
N GLU A 623 -20.77 -6.75 -19.63
CA GLU A 623 -20.25 -5.38 -19.64
C GLU A 623 -18.80 -5.27 -19.14
N VAL A 624 -18.29 -6.27 -18.41
CA VAL A 624 -16.87 -6.31 -18.02
C VAL A 624 -15.97 -6.40 -19.25
N SER A 625 -16.44 -7.01 -20.36
CA SER A 625 -15.72 -7.06 -21.64
C SER A 625 -15.51 -5.68 -22.28
N ALA A 626 -16.28 -4.67 -21.86
CA ALA A 626 -16.18 -3.29 -22.35
C ALA A 626 -15.15 -2.45 -21.58
N LEU A 627 -14.55 -2.98 -20.51
CA LEU A 627 -13.53 -2.29 -19.72
C LEU A 627 -12.16 -2.39 -20.40
N LEU A 628 -12.00 -1.72 -21.54
CA LEU A 628 -10.85 -1.91 -22.44
C LEU A 628 -9.48 -1.64 -21.80
N ASN A 629 -9.43 -0.81 -20.76
CA ASN A 629 -8.22 -0.49 -20.00
C ASN A 629 -7.90 -1.50 -18.88
N LEU A 630 -8.73 -2.53 -18.66
CA LEU A 630 -8.57 -3.48 -17.56
C LEU A 630 -7.27 -4.27 -17.71
N GLN A 631 -6.43 -4.23 -16.68
CA GLN A 631 -5.13 -4.92 -16.59
C GLN A 631 -5.19 -6.11 -15.64
N THR A 632 -5.97 -6.01 -14.57
CA THR A 632 -6.10 -7.02 -13.52
C THR A 632 -7.55 -7.30 -13.20
N LEU A 633 -7.94 -8.57 -13.25
CA LEU A 633 -9.25 -9.07 -12.85
C LEU A 633 -9.09 -10.21 -11.84
N ILE A 634 -9.58 -9.98 -10.61
CA ILE A 634 -9.54 -10.98 -9.54
C ILE A 634 -10.97 -11.46 -9.25
N LEU A 635 -11.18 -12.78 -9.36
CA LEU A 635 -12.44 -13.48 -9.12
C LEU A 635 -12.23 -14.62 -8.11
N GLU A 636 -11.24 -14.47 -7.22
CA GLU A 636 -10.88 -15.52 -6.27
C GLU A 636 -12.07 -15.84 -5.34
N SER A 637 -12.31 -17.12 -5.08
CA SER A 637 -13.37 -17.59 -4.19
C SER A 637 -14.79 -17.17 -4.60
N CYS A 638 -15.03 -16.85 -5.87
CA CYS A 638 -16.39 -16.74 -6.42
C CYS A 638 -17.00 -18.14 -6.63
N HIS A 639 -17.49 -18.75 -5.55
CA HIS A 639 -17.90 -20.16 -5.53
C HIS A 639 -19.13 -20.49 -6.39
N LEU A 640 -19.90 -19.51 -6.85
CA LEU A 640 -21.06 -19.71 -7.72
C LEU A 640 -20.72 -19.50 -9.20
N LEU A 641 -19.52 -18.99 -9.52
CA LEU A 641 -19.19 -18.52 -10.86
C LEU A 641 -18.95 -19.71 -11.78
N ALA A 642 -19.88 -19.93 -12.70
CA ALA A 642 -19.91 -21.08 -13.59
C ALA A 642 -19.42 -20.77 -15.02
N SER A 643 -19.51 -19.51 -15.45
CA SER A 643 -19.09 -19.10 -16.79
C SER A 643 -18.55 -17.66 -16.85
N LEU A 644 -17.70 -17.42 -17.86
CA LEU A 644 -17.14 -16.11 -18.19
C LEU A 644 -17.72 -15.59 -19.52
N PRO A 645 -17.92 -14.28 -19.66
CA PRO A 645 -18.31 -13.63 -20.91
C PRO A 645 -17.15 -13.63 -21.91
N ASP A 646 -17.38 -13.06 -23.09
CA ASP A 646 -16.32 -12.86 -24.06
C ASP A 646 -15.31 -11.79 -23.59
N LEU A 647 -14.18 -12.23 -23.02
CA LEU A 647 -13.11 -11.34 -22.56
C LEU A 647 -12.10 -10.93 -23.64
N GLY A 648 -12.23 -11.40 -24.89
CA GLY A 648 -11.18 -11.24 -25.91
C GLY A 648 -10.90 -9.80 -26.34
N ASN A 649 -11.78 -8.86 -26.00
CA ASN A 649 -11.59 -7.43 -26.25
C ASN A 649 -10.69 -6.74 -25.22
N LEU A 650 -10.42 -7.39 -24.09
CA LEU A 650 -9.58 -6.86 -23.02
C LEU A 650 -8.09 -7.00 -23.37
N LYS A 651 -7.67 -6.37 -24.47
CA LYS A 651 -6.29 -6.47 -25.00
C LYS A 651 -5.22 -6.04 -23.99
N HIS A 652 -5.58 -5.25 -22.97
CA HIS A 652 -4.69 -4.82 -21.90
C HIS A 652 -4.66 -5.74 -20.67
N LEU A 653 -5.49 -6.79 -20.62
CA LEU A 653 -5.56 -7.70 -19.48
C LEU A 653 -4.25 -8.50 -19.36
N ARG A 654 -3.68 -8.50 -18.16
CA ARG A 654 -2.40 -9.13 -17.81
C ARG A 654 -2.55 -10.17 -16.71
N HIS A 655 -3.42 -9.93 -15.74
CA HIS A 655 -3.62 -10.79 -14.59
C HIS A 655 -5.09 -11.21 -14.49
N LEU A 656 -5.33 -12.52 -14.52
CA LEU A 656 -6.64 -13.13 -14.33
C LEU A 656 -6.56 -14.20 -13.24
N ASN A 657 -7.23 -13.96 -12.10
CA ASN A 657 -7.30 -14.93 -11.00
C ASN A 657 -8.71 -15.54 -10.90
N LEU A 658 -8.81 -16.84 -11.15
CA LEU A 658 -10.04 -17.64 -11.11
C LEU A 658 -9.99 -18.74 -10.03
N GLN A 659 -9.05 -18.64 -9.08
CA GLN A 659 -8.88 -19.63 -8.03
C GLN A 659 -10.17 -19.81 -7.21
N ARG A 660 -10.51 -21.06 -6.86
CA ARG A 660 -11.71 -21.42 -6.07
C ARG A 660 -13.04 -20.97 -6.67
N THR A 661 -13.14 -20.89 -8.00
CA THR A 661 -14.42 -20.70 -8.72
C THR A 661 -14.99 -22.05 -9.18
N ARG A 662 -16.17 -22.07 -9.83
CA ARG A 662 -16.79 -23.29 -10.41
C ARG A 662 -16.81 -23.26 -11.94
N ILE A 663 -15.87 -22.54 -12.56
CA ILE A 663 -15.80 -22.41 -14.02
C ILE A 663 -15.44 -23.77 -14.63
N GLU A 664 -16.38 -24.35 -15.37
CA GLU A 664 -16.19 -25.64 -16.03
C GLU A 664 -15.45 -25.54 -17.37
N ARG A 665 -15.52 -24.37 -18.03
CA ARG A 665 -14.88 -24.12 -19.33
C ARG A 665 -14.42 -22.67 -19.45
N LEU A 666 -13.21 -22.50 -19.95
CA LEU A 666 -12.67 -21.19 -20.32
C LEU A 666 -13.18 -20.78 -21.71
N PRO A 667 -13.59 -19.52 -21.94
CA PRO A 667 -14.04 -19.08 -23.26
C PRO A 667 -12.87 -19.05 -24.23
N ALA A 668 -13.09 -19.52 -25.46
CA ALA A 668 -12.07 -19.55 -26.53
C ALA A 668 -11.47 -18.17 -26.81
N SER A 669 -12.20 -17.10 -26.50
CA SER A 669 -11.73 -15.74 -26.67
C SER A 669 -10.55 -15.33 -25.79
N LEU A 670 -10.23 -16.08 -24.73
CA LEU A 670 -9.01 -15.85 -23.95
C LEU A 670 -7.73 -16.01 -24.80
N GLU A 671 -7.78 -16.77 -25.90
CA GLU A 671 -6.67 -16.89 -26.84
C GLU A 671 -6.30 -15.55 -27.50
N ARG A 672 -7.23 -14.59 -27.55
CA ARG A 672 -7.00 -13.25 -28.09
C ARG A 672 -6.25 -12.31 -27.12
N LEU A 673 -6.06 -12.72 -25.86
CA LEU A 673 -5.41 -11.92 -24.83
C LEU A 673 -3.88 -11.98 -24.93
N ILE A 674 -3.33 -11.29 -25.93
CA ILE A 674 -1.88 -11.27 -26.22
C ILE A 674 -0.99 -10.75 -25.09
N ASN A 675 -1.55 -10.00 -24.13
CA ASN A 675 -0.81 -9.39 -23.03
C ASN A 675 -1.00 -10.13 -21.70
N LEU A 676 -1.74 -11.24 -21.66
CA LEU A 676 -1.93 -12.01 -20.44
C LEU A 676 -0.56 -12.57 -19.97
N ARG A 677 -0.23 -12.37 -18.69
CA ARG A 677 1.03 -12.80 -18.06
C ARG A 677 0.79 -13.77 -16.92
N TYR A 678 -0.35 -13.67 -16.25
CA TYR A 678 -0.72 -14.52 -15.12
C TYR A 678 -2.15 -15.01 -15.26
N LEU A 679 -2.31 -16.33 -15.20
CA LEU A 679 -3.61 -17.00 -15.15
C LEU A 679 -3.60 -18.01 -14.00
N ASN A 680 -4.39 -17.74 -12.97
CA ASN A 680 -4.56 -18.67 -11.85
C ASN A 680 -5.89 -19.40 -11.96
N ILE A 681 -5.81 -20.71 -12.22
CA ILE A 681 -6.94 -21.64 -12.27
C ILE A 681 -6.73 -22.80 -11.28
N SER A 682 -5.96 -22.56 -10.22
CA SER A 682 -5.80 -23.56 -9.16
C SER A 682 -7.17 -23.93 -8.55
N ASP A 683 -7.34 -25.23 -8.28
CA ASP A 683 -8.58 -25.87 -7.81
C ASP A 683 -9.66 -26.17 -8.90
N HIS A 684 -9.34 -26.06 -10.19
CA HIS A 684 -10.21 -26.52 -11.30
C HIS A 684 -9.81 -27.89 -11.85
N THR A 685 -10.81 -28.73 -12.18
CA THR A 685 -10.67 -29.94 -13.00
C THR A 685 -11.54 -29.80 -14.25
N PHE A 686 -10.93 -29.46 -15.38
CA PHE A 686 -11.64 -29.33 -16.65
C PHE A 686 -11.90 -30.72 -17.24
N GLU A 687 -13.16 -31.11 -17.44
CA GLU A 687 -13.51 -32.34 -18.18
C GLU A 687 -13.40 -32.11 -19.69
N GLY A 688 -12.34 -32.66 -20.32
CA GLY A 688 -12.11 -32.64 -21.76
C GLY A 688 -10.70 -33.14 -22.13
N ASP A 689 -10.58 -33.81 -23.28
CA ASP A 689 -9.39 -34.56 -23.73
C ASP A 689 -8.04 -33.98 -23.30
N ALA A 690 -7.20 -34.85 -22.71
CA ALA A 690 -5.85 -34.60 -22.22
C ALA A 690 -4.83 -34.14 -23.30
N THR A 691 -5.31 -33.79 -24.50
CA THR A 691 -4.54 -33.30 -25.63
C THR A 691 -4.81 -31.83 -25.97
N THR A 692 -5.91 -31.21 -25.52
CA THR A 692 -6.26 -29.82 -25.89
C THR A 692 -5.71 -28.76 -24.94
N TYR A 693 -5.31 -29.16 -23.73
CA TYR A 693 -4.68 -28.29 -22.73
C TYR A 693 -3.28 -28.77 -22.32
N ARG A 694 -2.64 -29.62 -23.14
CA ARG A 694 -1.18 -29.77 -23.11
C ARG A 694 -0.59 -28.47 -23.60
N SER A 695 -0.07 -27.68 -22.65
CA SER A 695 0.65 -26.43 -22.86
C SER A 695 0.02 -25.47 -23.88
N THR A 696 -0.23 -24.25 -23.45
CA THR A 696 -0.17 -23.14 -24.40
C THR A 696 1.27 -23.01 -24.93
N ASP A 697 1.71 -23.94 -25.78
CA ASP A 697 2.93 -23.85 -26.60
C ASP A 697 2.86 -22.66 -27.59
N LYS A 698 1.72 -21.95 -27.61
CA LYS A 698 1.50 -20.70 -28.37
C LYS A 698 1.37 -19.43 -27.51
N ALA A 699 1.42 -19.54 -26.17
CA ALA A 699 1.49 -18.37 -25.29
C ALA A 699 2.77 -18.46 -24.41
N PRO A 700 3.97 -18.25 -25.00
CA PRO A 700 5.26 -18.50 -24.34
C PRO A 700 5.58 -17.59 -23.12
N ASN A 701 4.62 -16.79 -22.66
CA ASN A 701 4.81 -15.72 -21.67
C ASN A 701 3.80 -15.75 -20.49
N VAL A 702 2.98 -16.79 -20.36
CA VAL A 702 1.97 -16.90 -19.29
C VAL A 702 2.50 -17.82 -18.19
N ASN A 703 2.65 -17.29 -16.97
CA ASN A 703 2.88 -18.11 -15.77
C ASN A 703 1.54 -18.70 -15.33
N CYS A 704 1.35 -20.00 -15.57
CA CYS A 704 0.20 -20.77 -15.10
C CYS A 704 0.60 -21.58 -13.85
N LEU A 705 -0.05 -21.35 -12.71
CA LEU A 705 0.10 -22.17 -11.52
C LEU A 705 -0.93 -23.32 -11.56
N TYR A 706 -0.45 -24.53 -11.84
CA TYR A 706 -1.23 -25.77 -11.76
C TYR A 706 -0.93 -26.49 -10.44
N ARG A 707 -1.97 -26.97 -9.74
CA ARG A 707 -1.85 -28.03 -8.74
C ARG A 707 -2.64 -29.23 -9.24
N TRP A 708 -1.95 -30.27 -9.68
CA TRP A 708 -2.57 -31.58 -9.90
C TRP A 708 -2.84 -32.21 -8.53
N LYS A 709 -4.08 -32.65 -8.30
CA LYS A 709 -4.32 -33.75 -7.35
C LYS A 709 -3.92 -35.02 -8.09
N THR A 710 -2.78 -35.60 -7.73
CA THR A 710 -2.51 -37.00 -8.03
C THR A 710 -3.49 -37.85 -7.23
N GLU A 711 -4.19 -38.75 -7.90
CA GLU A 711 -5.02 -39.80 -7.31
C GLU A 711 -4.24 -40.67 -6.32
#